data_AF-A0A348TMU6-F1
#
_entry.id   AF-A0A348TMU6-F1
#
_cell.length_a   1.000
_cell.length_b   1.000
_cell.length_c   1.000
_cell.angle_alpha   90.00
_cell.angle_beta   90.00
_cell.angle_gamma   90.00
#
_symmetry.space_group_name_H-M   'P 1'
#
loop_
_entity.id
_entity.type
_entity.pdbx_description
1 polymer ?
#
loop_
_entity_poly.entity_id
_entity_poly.type
_entity_poly.pdbx_seq_one_letter_code
_entity_poly.pdbx_strand_id
1 'polypeptide(L)'
;TNTGIKTWTLGGTRNVNGNVTIGGTLALSGNQTVNLKGDFTNNGTFRQGTAMLTFNNPLADQYLLGDSASSFQNLTVQKASGKKLILAGQKDVLVNGNLAIVLGSILTNGNTLTLGGTATLMEAAGQTVVGNLSTTRMLNENLSNSFGGIGLEITANGASLGNTAVFRVTGQAISNNSTSSIKRYFTIIPNQNSGLNCSLKFSYDSTSELNGQNASELGLYQSSSPFTIWTDQGGLIDRNAITLSGITEFGRFTASDIAHQIGQPTLDSVPISFCAGTIAILKGSNLRNTTMVGIGTSQAEIVSKNIRSITMRASTATTGNILVTTPGGVVQSNFSTTVEPASVGGWVSGGEVLCLGNDSATLTLLGQVGKVQKWQYASDTTFTTGFSELMDTNSSITISNITATKYYRAVVEQGQCPTAISKIDSMVVKEYPETVRVWSGRIDHDWNKAGNWMCGSLPSPITDVTIPSSVNLTITSSAWVKNILIEAEAGLSLGANTLKVYGNWTNLGNFIPNTGTVVFEDSGNATILKYGGNETFFNLTIDKGLGKLTTGSTLILPRGTLLVKSGILDVPLGKVMFLQSAAPTFFVDNTARLGRVGGTITANSTFLTSRYIASPASRLPYLYPGRPAPTVLLAPSLKGLVLMQWSDDILIKLGATVAAYNEKNSVGDRDSIKRNSAWRFLGSYTISLPIGKGYKVNVGLDNNDDLLTVMGKPQVGEVLVPISYSENGTKGWNLIGNPYPCEIDWDSVYFHGSNHELVEANLYIMDPFNSSQKNSTYFIYNALTGISLDPRPGSENRNINNHGVGRFIASSQGFFVKAIANGNLTFSEKHKPAHPASEVYANMRKESANRLIKIDASDEQNSSQAILAFHELGNDGYDARDAELFSTGEMLLCTSMAEKKLSLNTLAWHI
;
A
#
# COMPACT_ATOMS: atom_id res chain seq x y z
N THR A 1 -14.22 -71.09 -83.20
CA THR A 1 -14.76 -70.04 -84.08
C THR A 1 -16.10 -70.47 -84.63
N ASN A 2 -17.10 -69.58 -84.66
CA ASN A 2 -18.41 -69.80 -85.28
C ASN A 2 -18.62 -68.84 -86.45
N THR A 3 -18.84 -69.34 -87.66
CA THR A 3 -19.09 -68.52 -88.87
C THR A 3 -20.55 -68.58 -89.36
N GLY A 4 -21.42 -69.36 -88.71
CA GLY A 4 -22.83 -69.53 -89.10
C GLY A 4 -23.82 -69.36 -87.95
N ILE A 5 -25.06 -69.82 -88.10
CA ILE A 5 -26.06 -69.85 -87.02
C ILE A 5 -25.86 -71.14 -86.22
N LYS A 6 -25.47 -71.03 -84.94
CA LYS A 6 -25.22 -72.15 -84.04
C LYS A 6 -25.89 -71.92 -82.68
N THR A 7 -26.39 -73.00 -82.10
CA THR A 7 -26.88 -73.04 -80.72
C THR A 7 -26.05 -74.01 -79.91
N TRP A 8 -25.53 -73.58 -78.75
CA TRP A 8 -24.89 -74.44 -77.76
C TRP A 8 -25.92 -74.84 -76.70
N THR A 9 -26.36 -76.10 -76.75
CA THR A 9 -27.25 -76.68 -75.74
C THR A 9 -26.44 -77.20 -74.56
N LEU A 10 -26.55 -76.54 -73.41
CA LEU A 10 -25.74 -76.81 -72.22
C LEU A 10 -26.46 -77.80 -71.30
N GLY A 11 -26.06 -79.08 -71.33
CA GLY A 11 -26.53 -80.10 -70.37
C GLY A 11 -25.77 -80.11 -69.03
N GLY A 12 -24.71 -79.30 -68.89
CA GLY A 12 -23.84 -79.23 -67.72
C GLY A 12 -22.84 -78.09 -67.84
N THR A 13 -22.04 -77.84 -66.80
CA THR A 13 -20.94 -76.86 -66.85
C THR A 13 -19.98 -77.20 -68.00
N ARG A 14 -19.52 -76.18 -68.72
CA ARG A 14 -18.57 -76.30 -69.83
C ARG A 14 -17.34 -75.45 -69.59
N ASN A 15 -16.17 -76.02 -69.77
CA ASN A 15 -14.89 -75.32 -69.68
C ASN A 15 -14.32 -75.14 -71.09
N VAL A 16 -14.07 -73.89 -71.48
CA VAL A 16 -13.45 -73.52 -72.76
C VAL A 16 -12.06 -73.00 -72.45
N ASN A 17 -11.04 -73.82 -72.76
CA ASN A 17 -9.65 -73.49 -72.47
C ASN A 17 -9.02 -72.50 -73.46
N GLY A 18 -9.59 -72.32 -74.64
CA GLY A 18 -9.12 -71.40 -75.69
C GLY A 18 -10.06 -70.23 -75.95
N ASN A 19 -9.85 -69.51 -77.05
CA ASN A 19 -10.63 -68.33 -77.41
C ASN A 19 -12.00 -68.70 -78.01
N VAL A 20 -12.99 -67.84 -77.80
CA VAL A 20 -14.32 -67.91 -78.44
C VAL A 20 -14.43 -66.75 -79.42
N THR A 21 -14.51 -67.06 -80.72
CA THR A 21 -14.73 -66.06 -81.79
C THR A 21 -16.06 -66.33 -82.49
N ILE A 22 -16.93 -65.33 -82.52
CA ILE A 22 -18.27 -65.36 -83.13
C ILE A 22 -18.26 -64.44 -84.36
N GLY A 23 -18.36 -65.00 -85.56
CA GLY A 23 -18.59 -64.28 -86.81
C GLY A 23 -20.01 -64.40 -87.37
N GLY A 24 -20.76 -65.44 -86.96
CA GLY A 24 -22.18 -65.64 -87.28
C GLY A 24 -23.12 -65.35 -86.10
N THR A 25 -24.13 -66.19 -85.87
CA THR A 25 -25.00 -66.12 -84.68
C THR A 25 -24.66 -67.26 -83.73
N LEU A 26 -24.32 -66.95 -82.48
CA LEU A 26 -24.17 -67.94 -81.41
C LEU A 26 -25.23 -67.72 -80.33
N ALA A 27 -26.12 -68.69 -80.16
CA ALA A 27 -27.07 -68.75 -79.05
C ALA A 27 -26.61 -69.79 -78.02
N LEU A 28 -26.77 -69.51 -76.72
CA LEU A 28 -26.67 -70.53 -75.67
C LEU A 28 -28.09 -70.88 -75.19
N SER A 29 -28.35 -72.16 -74.95
CA SER A 29 -29.60 -72.64 -74.38
C SER A 29 -29.35 -73.54 -73.18
N GLY A 30 -30.04 -73.30 -72.07
CA GLY A 30 -29.81 -73.91 -70.76
C GLY A 30 -29.38 -72.88 -69.71
N ASN A 31 -29.42 -73.25 -68.42
CA ASN A 31 -29.10 -72.39 -67.28
C ASN A 31 -27.72 -72.68 -66.65
N GLN A 32 -26.89 -73.49 -67.33
CA GLN A 32 -25.59 -73.95 -66.84
C GLN A 32 -24.48 -72.91 -67.08
N THR A 33 -23.29 -73.16 -66.52
CA THR A 33 -22.14 -72.25 -66.60
C THR A 33 -21.20 -72.58 -67.77
N VAL A 34 -20.72 -71.56 -68.48
CA VAL A 34 -19.59 -71.61 -69.41
C VAL A 34 -18.41 -70.89 -68.78
N ASN A 35 -17.40 -71.64 -68.36
CA ASN A 35 -16.12 -71.10 -67.88
C ASN A 35 -15.20 -70.88 -69.07
N LEU A 36 -14.77 -69.66 -69.31
CA LEU A 36 -13.91 -69.27 -70.40
C LEU A 36 -12.54 -68.84 -69.88
N LYS A 37 -11.48 -69.51 -70.34
CA LYS A 37 -10.08 -69.16 -70.05
C LYS A 37 -9.40 -68.33 -71.15
N GLY A 38 -9.89 -68.38 -72.39
CA GLY A 38 -9.38 -67.53 -73.48
C GLY A 38 -10.13 -66.21 -73.65
N ASP A 39 -9.83 -65.49 -74.72
CA ASP A 39 -10.52 -64.25 -75.09
C ASP A 39 -11.88 -64.52 -75.72
N PHE A 40 -12.75 -63.52 -75.67
CA PHE A 40 -14.08 -63.55 -76.29
C PHE A 40 -14.16 -62.46 -77.36
N THR A 41 -14.28 -62.86 -78.63
CA THR A 41 -14.40 -61.96 -79.77
C THR A 41 -15.79 -62.08 -80.40
N ASN A 42 -16.56 -60.99 -80.42
CA ASN A 42 -17.87 -60.94 -81.06
C ASN A 42 -17.86 -60.01 -82.29
N ASN A 43 -17.80 -60.61 -83.47
CA ASN A 43 -17.98 -59.95 -84.77
C ASN A 43 -19.37 -60.24 -85.37
N GLY A 44 -20.25 -60.93 -84.64
CA GLY A 44 -21.56 -61.38 -85.12
C GLY A 44 -22.67 -61.08 -84.10
N THR A 45 -23.63 -62.01 -83.95
CA THR A 45 -24.72 -61.90 -82.96
C THR A 45 -24.54 -62.92 -81.84
N PHE A 46 -24.41 -62.46 -80.61
CA PHE A 46 -24.37 -63.33 -79.42
C PHE A 46 -25.70 -63.26 -78.66
N ARG A 47 -26.29 -64.42 -78.34
CA ARG A 47 -27.53 -64.55 -77.56
C ARG A 47 -27.31 -65.50 -76.38
N GLN A 48 -27.01 -64.97 -75.20
CA GLN A 48 -26.65 -65.79 -74.04
C GLN A 48 -27.80 -66.63 -73.44
N GLY A 49 -29.05 -66.19 -73.55
CA GLY A 49 -30.15 -66.85 -72.82
C GLY A 49 -29.96 -66.76 -71.30
N THR A 50 -30.23 -67.83 -70.56
CA THR A 50 -30.13 -67.84 -69.09
C THR A 50 -28.81 -68.38 -68.54
N ALA A 51 -27.92 -68.89 -69.41
CA ALA A 51 -26.62 -69.45 -69.02
C ALA A 51 -25.71 -68.42 -68.33
N MET A 52 -24.84 -68.86 -67.42
CA MET A 52 -23.81 -68.02 -66.81
C MET A 52 -22.52 -68.09 -67.63
N LEU A 53 -21.93 -66.94 -67.98
CA LEU A 53 -20.61 -66.88 -68.62
C LEU A 53 -19.60 -66.38 -67.59
N THR A 54 -18.57 -67.18 -67.32
CA THR A 54 -17.55 -66.89 -66.31
C THR A 54 -16.19 -66.71 -66.97
N PHE A 55 -15.57 -65.55 -66.83
CA PHE A 55 -14.18 -65.30 -67.22
C PHE A 55 -13.26 -65.62 -66.06
N ASN A 56 -12.48 -66.70 -66.17
CA ASN A 56 -11.72 -67.26 -65.04
C ASN A 56 -10.30 -67.71 -65.37
N ASN A 57 -9.60 -67.02 -66.28
CA ASN A 57 -8.18 -67.27 -66.46
C ASN A 57 -7.38 -66.78 -65.23
N PRO A 58 -6.64 -67.68 -64.54
CA PRO A 58 -5.88 -67.30 -63.34
C PRO A 58 -4.51 -66.68 -63.65
N LEU A 59 -4.00 -66.81 -64.89
CA LEU A 59 -2.63 -66.42 -65.23
C LEU A 59 -2.55 -65.10 -66.02
N ALA A 60 -3.59 -64.78 -66.80
CA ALA A 60 -3.58 -63.67 -67.73
C ALA A 60 -4.85 -62.81 -67.69
N ASP A 61 -4.72 -61.58 -68.18
CA ASP A 61 -5.86 -60.75 -68.55
C ASP A 61 -6.64 -61.45 -69.68
N GLN A 62 -7.94 -61.14 -69.78
CA GLN A 62 -8.78 -61.61 -70.87
C GLN A 62 -9.40 -60.42 -71.57
N TYR A 63 -9.61 -60.52 -72.86
CA TYR A 63 -10.13 -59.45 -73.68
C TYR A 63 -11.53 -59.78 -74.19
N LEU A 64 -12.44 -58.82 -74.04
CA LEU A 64 -13.67 -58.74 -74.81
C LEU A 64 -13.35 -57.93 -76.07
N LEU A 65 -13.43 -58.57 -77.22
CA LEU A 65 -13.00 -58.06 -78.53
C LEU A 65 -14.16 -58.10 -79.53
N GLY A 66 -13.94 -57.46 -80.68
CA GLY A 66 -14.76 -57.59 -81.88
C GLY A 66 -15.57 -56.34 -82.23
N ASP A 67 -16.09 -56.32 -83.46
CA ASP A 67 -16.71 -55.12 -84.06
C ASP A 67 -18.22 -54.99 -83.75
N SER A 68 -18.84 -56.04 -83.21
CA SER A 68 -20.26 -56.10 -82.87
C SER A 68 -20.49 -55.91 -81.37
N ALA A 69 -21.56 -55.19 -81.01
CA ALA A 69 -21.94 -55.00 -79.61
C ALA A 69 -22.17 -56.34 -78.91
N SER A 70 -21.58 -56.49 -77.71
CA SER A 70 -21.75 -57.70 -76.90
C SER A 70 -22.80 -57.45 -75.81
N SER A 71 -23.86 -58.25 -75.82
CA SER A 71 -24.90 -58.24 -74.79
C SER A 71 -24.84 -59.55 -73.98
N PHE A 72 -24.65 -59.41 -72.68
CA PHE A 72 -24.64 -60.51 -71.73
C PHE A 72 -25.89 -60.48 -70.85
N GLN A 73 -26.44 -61.65 -70.54
CA GLN A 73 -27.49 -61.82 -69.56
C GLN A 73 -26.88 -62.07 -68.17
N ASN A 74 -25.96 -63.04 -68.00
CA ASN A 74 -25.34 -63.35 -66.71
C ASN A 74 -23.82 -63.49 -66.86
N LEU A 75 -23.05 -62.58 -66.26
CA LEU A 75 -21.60 -62.49 -66.41
C LEU A 75 -20.90 -62.54 -65.04
N THR A 76 -19.92 -63.43 -64.91
CA THR A 76 -19.07 -63.53 -63.71
C THR A 76 -17.60 -63.31 -64.09
N VAL A 77 -16.91 -62.47 -63.33
CA VAL A 77 -15.44 -62.30 -63.40
C VAL A 77 -14.84 -62.94 -62.16
N GLN A 78 -14.11 -64.03 -62.37
CA GLN A 78 -13.45 -64.81 -61.32
C GLN A 78 -12.04 -65.19 -61.76
N LYS A 79 -11.20 -64.17 -61.93
CA LYS A 79 -9.80 -64.28 -62.35
C LYS A 79 -8.89 -64.35 -61.12
N ALA A 80 -7.58 -64.22 -61.30
CA ALA A 80 -6.66 -63.96 -60.17
C ALA A 80 -6.64 -62.47 -59.79
N SER A 81 -6.27 -62.17 -58.54
CA SER A 81 -6.08 -60.79 -58.05
C SER A 81 -5.08 -60.04 -58.95
N GLY A 82 -5.40 -58.77 -59.26
CA GLY A 82 -4.59 -57.93 -60.15
C GLY A 82 -4.77 -58.19 -61.65
N LYS A 83 -5.52 -59.22 -62.05
CA LYS A 83 -5.86 -59.50 -63.46
C LYS A 83 -7.19 -58.85 -63.85
N LYS A 84 -7.34 -58.56 -65.14
CA LYS A 84 -8.45 -57.77 -65.68
C LYS A 84 -9.19 -58.50 -66.80
N LEU A 85 -10.51 -58.29 -66.86
CA LEU A 85 -11.29 -58.46 -68.08
C LEU A 85 -11.31 -57.09 -68.78
N ILE A 86 -10.68 -56.98 -69.93
CA ILE A 86 -10.44 -55.73 -70.64
C ILE A 86 -11.42 -55.61 -71.80
N LEU A 87 -12.18 -54.52 -71.85
CA LEU A 87 -12.99 -54.16 -73.02
C LEU A 87 -12.05 -53.54 -74.07
N ALA A 88 -11.90 -54.19 -75.23
CA ALA A 88 -11.02 -53.75 -76.31
C ALA A 88 -11.77 -53.77 -77.65
N GLY A 89 -11.43 -52.84 -78.56
CA GLY A 89 -12.04 -52.78 -79.91
C GLY A 89 -13.14 -51.73 -80.13
N GLN A 90 -13.21 -50.65 -79.35
CA GLN A 90 -14.15 -49.52 -79.53
C GLN A 90 -15.65 -49.91 -79.56
N LYS A 91 -16.12 -50.75 -78.63
CA LYS A 91 -17.55 -51.09 -78.49
C LYS A 91 -17.98 -51.18 -77.03
N ASP A 92 -19.14 -50.60 -76.75
CA ASP A 92 -19.80 -50.71 -75.46
C ASP A 92 -20.33 -52.12 -75.21
N VAL A 93 -20.43 -52.50 -73.93
CA VAL A 93 -20.93 -53.80 -73.50
C VAL A 93 -22.22 -53.60 -72.70
N LEU A 94 -23.25 -54.40 -72.99
CA LEU A 94 -24.51 -54.40 -72.25
C LEU A 94 -24.61 -55.65 -71.37
N VAL A 95 -25.01 -55.47 -70.10
CA VAL A 95 -25.40 -56.58 -69.21
C VAL A 95 -26.85 -56.38 -68.77
N ASN A 96 -27.74 -57.34 -69.05
CA ASN A 96 -29.17 -57.23 -68.76
C ASN A 96 -29.62 -57.96 -67.48
N GLY A 97 -28.84 -58.93 -66.99
CA GLY A 97 -29.11 -59.69 -65.77
C GLY A 97 -28.00 -59.48 -64.74
N ASN A 98 -27.40 -60.56 -64.21
CA ASN A 98 -26.44 -60.46 -63.12
C ASN A 98 -25.00 -60.25 -63.62
N LEU A 99 -24.31 -59.25 -63.08
CA LEU A 99 -22.87 -59.06 -63.19
C LEU A 99 -22.21 -59.24 -61.81
N ALA A 100 -21.35 -60.24 -61.67
CA ALA A 100 -20.60 -60.50 -60.45
C ALA A 100 -19.09 -60.40 -60.68
N ILE A 101 -18.42 -59.49 -59.96
CA ILE A 101 -16.96 -59.36 -59.94
C ILE A 101 -16.46 -59.92 -58.60
N VAL A 102 -16.10 -61.20 -58.62
CA VAL A 102 -15.69 -61.94 -57.41
C VAL A 102 -14.19 -61.83 -57.18
N LEU A 103 -13.40 -61.91 -58.26
CA LEU A 103 -11.94 -61.78 -58.21
C LEU A 103 -11.40 -61.28 -59.57
N GLY A 104 -10.47 -60.33 -59.55
CA GLY A 104 -10.07 -59.55 -60.72
C GLY A 104 -10.99 -58.33 -60.95
N SER A 105 -10.66 -57.46 -61.90
CA SER A 105 -11.45 -56.25 -62.20
C SER A 105 -11.88 -56.21 -63.66
N ILE A 106 -12.87 -55.37 -63.99
CA ILE A 106 -13.16 -55.03 -65.40
C ILE A 106 -12.47 -53.71 -65.72
N LEU A 107 -11.77 -53.62 -66.84
CA LEU A 107 -11.21 -52.36 -67.34
C LEU A 107 -11.90 -51.98 -68.65
N THR A 108 -12.56 -50.82 -68.68
CA THR A 108 -13.37 -50.45 -69.85
C THR A 108 -12.58 -49.79 -70.98
N ASN A 109 -11.38 -49.29 -70.70
CA ASN A 109 -10.43 -48.77 -71.70
C ASN A 109 -11.05 -47.76 -72.70
N GLY A 110 -11.84 -46.82 -72.18
CA GLY A 110 -12.56 -45.80 -72.97
C GLY A 110 -13.96 -46.20 -73.43
N ASN A 111 -14.29 -47.50 -73.44
CA ASN A 111 -15.64 -47.99 -73.69
C ASN A 111 -16.54 -47.84 -72.44
N THR A 112 -17.84 -48.06 -72.62
CA THR A 112 -18.84 -48.05 -71.55
C THR A 112 -19.43 -49.43 -71.31
N LEU A 113 -19.45 -49.85 -70.05
CA LEU A 113 -20.24 -50.99 -69.60
C LEU A 113 -21.62 -50.49 -69.15
N THR A 114 -22.69 -50.96 -69.78
CA THR A 114 -24.07 -50.55 -69.46
C THR A 114 -24.83 -51.65 -68.74
N LEU A 115 -25.50 -51.32 -67.64
CA LEU A 115 -26.44 -52.19 -66.95
C LEU A 115 -27.88 -51.92 -67.44
N GLY A 116 -28.49 -52.89 -68.12
CA GLY A 116 -29.88 -52.85 -68.59
C GLY A 116 -30.89 -52.77 -67.44
N GLY A 117 -32.15 -52.40 -67.71
CA GLY A 117 -33.20 -51.95 -66.75
C GLY A 117 -33.34 -52.70 -65.42
N THR A 118 -33.04 -53.99 -65.39
CA THR A 118 -33.19 -54.89 -64.23
C THR A 118 -31.88 -55.54 -63.79
N ALA A 119 -30.76 -55.18 -64.42
CA ALA A 119 -29.46 -55.77 -64.16
C ALA A 119 -28.92 -55.40 -62.77
N THR A 120 -28.16 -56.33 -62.18
CA THR A 120 -27.50 -56.18 -60.88
C THR A 120 -25.99 -56.30 -61.03
N LEU A 121 -25.24 -55.58 -60.20
CA LEU A 121 -23.80 -55.57 -60.09
C LEU A 121 -23.42 -55.88 -58.65
N MET A 122 -22.54 -56.87 -58.49
CA MET A 122 -21.86 -57.19 -57.23
C MET A 122 -20.35 -57.04 -57.44
N GLU A 123 -19.72 -56.19 -56.63
CA GLU A 123 -18.27 -55.95 -56.63
C GLU A 123 -17.67 -56.42 -55.30
N ALA A 124 -16.69 -57.33 -55.35
CA ALA A 124 -15.89 -57.66 -54.18
C ALA A 124 -14.92 -56.51 -53.84
N ALA A 125 -14.47 -56.45 -52.59
CA ALA A 125 -13.53 -55.41 -52.14
C ALA A 125 -12.24 -55.40 -53.01
N GLY A 126 -11.88 -54.22 -53.51
CA GLY A 126 -10.76 -53.99 -54.43
C GLY A 126 -10.97 -54.49 -55.85
N GLN A 127 -12.15 -55.02 -56.19
CA GLN A 127 -12.47 -55.65 -57.47
C GLN A 127 -13.65 -54.92 -58.13
N THR A 128 -13.33 -53.89 -58.92
CA THR A 128 -14.36 -52.99 -59.49
C THR A 128 -14.37 -52.97 -61.01
N VAL A 129 -15.43 -52.40 -61.58
CA VAL A 129 -15.39 -51.85 -62.94
C VAL A 129 -14.58 -50.55 -62.89
N VAL A 130 -13.39 -50.57 -63.48
CA VAL A 130 -12.48 -49.44 -63.66
C VAL A 130 -12.71 -48.83 -65.04
N GLY A 131 -13.06 -47.55 -65.08
CA GLY A 131 -13.51 -46.84 -66.29
C GLY A 131 -15.00 -46.47 -66.22
N ASN A 132 -15.67 -46.48 -67.38
CA ASN A 132 -17.03 -45.96 -67.54
C ASN A 132 -18.09 -47.06 -67.33
N LEU A 133 -19.00 -46.85 -66.38
CA LEU A 133 -20.17 -47.69 -66.12
C LEU A 133 -21.43 -46.83 -66.16
N SER A 134 -22.47 -47.28 -66.86
CA SER A 134 -23.71 -46.52 -66.97
C SER A 134 -24.96 -47.35 -66.77
N THR A 135 -26.04 -46.70 -66.36
CA THR A 135 -27.36 -47.30 -66.31
C THR A 135 -28.44 -46.23 -66.34
N THR A 136 -29.64 -46.59 -66.80
CA THR A 136 -30.82 -45.73 -66.70
C THR A 136 -31.92 -46.51 -65.99
N ARG A 137 -32.55 -45.87 -65.02
CA ARG A 137 -33.63 -46.44 -64.20
C ARG A 137 -34.72 -45.41 -64.00
N MET A 138 -35.97 -45.87 -63.96
CA MET A 138 -37.08 -45.06 -63.49
C MET A 138 -36.99 -44.91 -61.97
N LEU A 139 -37.10 -43.68 -61.47
CA LEU A 139 -37.14 -43.39 -60.04
C LEU A 139 -38.31 -42.44 -59.75
N ASN A 140 -39.41 -43.03 -59.27
CA ASN A 140 -40.60 -42.31 -58.86
C ASN A 140 -40.45 -41.74 -57.44
N GLU A 141 -41.29 -40.76 -57.13
CA GLU A 141 -41.40 -40.15 -55.81
C GLU A 141 -41.57 -41.20 -54.70
N ASN A 142 -40.94 -40.94 -53.55
CA ASN A 142 -40.89 -41.76 -52.34
C ASN A 142 -40.32 -43.18 -52.50
N LEU A 143 -39.62 -43.44 -53.60
CA LEU A 143 -38.91 -44.71 -53.82
C LEU A 143 -37.39 -44.53 -53.73
N SER A 144 -36.70 -45.62 -53.41
CA SER A 144 -35.24 -45.74 -53.52
C SER A 144 -34.85 -46.58 -54.72
N ASN A 145 -33.71 -46.26 -55.34
CA ASN A 145 -33.10 -47.11 -56.37
C ASN A 145 -31.57 -47.13 -56.21
N SER A 146 -31.00 -48.34 -56.15
CA SER A 146 -29.55 -48.58 -56.06
C SER A 146 -28.84 -48.62 -57.42
N PHE A 147 -29.59 -48.36 -58.49
CA PHE A 147 -29.12 -48.38 -59.87
C PHE A 147 -28.48 -49.71 -60.28
N GLY A 148 -28.94 -50.81 -59.67
CA GLY A 148 -28.36 -52.13 -59.87
C GLY A 148 -27.09 -52.38 -59.05
N GLY A 149 -26.82 -51.60 -58.00
CA GLY A 149 -25.66 -51.80 -57.12
C GLY A 149 -24.37 -51.14 -57.60
N ILE A 150 -24.44 -50.07 -58.41
CA ILE A 150 -23.24 -49.44 -58.98
C ILE A 150 -22.39 -48.64 -57.99
N GLY A 151 -22.72 -48.68 -56.69
CA GLY A 151 -22.15 -47.82 -55.67
C GLY A 151 -22.89 -46.48 -55.51
N LEU A 152 -24.15 -46.40 -55.97
CA LEU A 152 -25.02 -45.26 -55.79
C LEU A 152 -26.41 -45.72 -55.35
N GLU A 153 -27.03 -45.03 -54.40
CA GLU A 153 -28.46 -45.18 -54.11
C GLU A 153 -29.10 -43.80 -53.96
N ILE A 154 -30.23 -43.58 -54.62
CA ILE A 154 -31.00 -42.33 -54.49
C ILE A 154 -32.39 -42.68 -53.96
N THR A 155 -32.84 -41.94 -52.95
CA THR A 155 -34.23 -41.91 -52.47
C THR A 155 -34.89 -40.60 -52.87
N ALA A 156 -35.99 -40.68 -53.62
CA ALA A 156 -36.70 -39.53 -54.14
C ALA A 156 -37.75 -38.99 -53.15
N ASN A 157 -37.34 -38.41 -52.00
CA ASN A 157 -38.31 -37.94 -50.99
C ASN A 157 -39.10 -36.67 -51.39
N GLY A 158 -38.87 -36.15 -52.59
CA GLY A 158 -39.60 -35.02 -53.18
C GLY A 158 -40.16 -35.43 -54.54
N ALA A 159 -40.11 -34.52 -55.53
CA ALA A 159 -40.60 -34.84 -56.87
C ALA A 159 -39.91 -36.09 -57.50
N SER A 160 -40.65 -36.83 -58.33
CA SER A 160 -40.13 -37.93 -59.15
C SER A 160 -38.97 -37.47 -60.03
N LEU A 161 -37.87 -38.23 -60.09
CA LEU A 161 -36.76 -37.94 -61.01
C LEU A 161 -37.05 -38.47 -62.42
N GLY A 162 -38.04 -39.36 -62.57
CA GLY A 162 -38.34 -40.06 -63.81
C GLY A 162 -37.21 -40.99 -64.26
N ASN A 163 -37.03 -41.15 -65.57
CA ASN A 163 -35.88 -41.88 -66.11
C ASN A 163 -34.58 -41.13 -65.77
N THR A 164 -33.79 -41.72 -64.88
CA THR A 164 -32.55 -41.14 -64.38
C THR A 164 -31.37 -41.91 -64.93
N ALA A 165 -30.57 -41.24 -65.75
CA ALA A 165 -29.31 -41.78 -66.25
C ALA A 165 -28.20 -41.52 -65.23
N VAL A 166 -27.44 -42.56 -64.89
CA VAL A 166 -26.31 -42.47 -63.97
C VAL A 166 -25.07 -43.01 -64.66
N PHE A 167 -24.03 -42.19 -64.70
CA PHE A 167 -22.71 -42.53 -65.21
C PHE A 167 -21.73 -42.54 -64.06
N ARG A 168 -21.15 -43.70 -63.77
CA ARG A 168 -20.04 -43.87 -62.83
C ARG A 168 -18.73 -43.90 -63.60
N VAL A 169 -17.74 -43.18 -63.08
CA VAL A 169 -16.35 -43.34 -63.48
C VAL A 169 -15.52 -43.75 -62.27
N THR A 170 -14.72 -44.80 -62.44
CA THR A 170 -13.85 -45.38 -61.42
C THR A 170 -12.42 -45.42 -61.91
N GLY A 171 -11.46 -45.08 -61.05
CA GLY A 171 -10.03 -45.05 -61.37
C GLY A 171 -9.50 -43.70 -61.86
N GLN A 172 -10.35 -42.67 -61.93
CA GLN A 172 -9.97 -41.29 -62.28
C GLN A 172 -10.50 -40.33 -61.22
N ALA A 173 -9.61 -39.48 -60.68
CA ALA A 173 -9.98 -38.42 -59.74
C ALA A 173 -10.37 -37.14 -60.49
N ILE A 174 -11.18 -36.31 -59.86
CA ILE A 174 -11.40 -34.93 -60.31
C ILE A 174 -10.28 -34.07 -59.71
N SER A 175 -9.49 -33.42 -60.56
CA SER A 175 -8.47 -32.45 -60.13
C SER A 175 -8.99 -31.03 -60.27
N ASN A 176 -8.96 -30.26 -59.18
CA ASN A 176 -9.33 -28.84 -59.17
C ASN A 176 -8.53 -28.12 -58.06
N ASN A 177 -8.14 -26.86 -58.27
CA ASN A 177 -7.43 -26.05 -57.27
C ASN A 177 -6.21 -26.73 -56.63
N SER A 178 -5.32 -27.30 -57.45
CA SER A 178 -4.10 -28.02 -57.02
C SER A 178 -4.32 -29.29 -56.18
N THR A 179 -5.56 -29.63 -55.83
CA THR A 179 -5.93 -30.86 -55.12
C THR A 179 -6.72 -31.77 -56.05
N SER A 180 -7.03 -33.00 -55.59
CA SER A 180 -7.81 -33.96 -56.38
C SER A 180 -8.69 -34.79 -55.47
N SER A 181 -9.87 -35.15 -55.94
CA SER A 181 -10.85 -35.99 -55.23
C SER A 181 -10.40 -37.45 -55.10
N ILE A 182 -11.22 -38.31 -54.49
CA ILE A 182 -11.10 -39.76 -54.65
C ILE A 182 -11.28 -40.16 -56.13
N LYS A 183 -10.86 -41.37 -56.50
CA LYS A 183 -10.93 -41.91 -57.88
C LYS A 183 -12.33 -42.44 -58.25
N ARG A 184 -13.39 -41.78 -57.78
CA ARG A 184 -14.77 -42.11 -58.09
C ARG A 184 -15.62 -40.86 -58.23
N TYR A 185 -16.37 -40.76 -59.33
CA TYR A 185 -17.41 -39.76 -59.47
C TYR A 185 -18.62 -40.30 -60.24
N PHE A 186 -19.78 -39.71 -59.96
CA PHE A 186 -21.02 -39.99 -60.66
C PHE A 186 -21.52 -38.74 -61.35
N THR A 187 -22.01 -38.87 -62.59
CA THR A 187 -22.84 -37.86 -63.24
C THR A 187 -24.27 -38.38 -63.26
N ILE A 188 -25.19 -37.67 -62.63
CA ILE A 188 -26.59 -38.05 -62.45
C ILE A 188 -27.44 -37.08 -63.27
N ILE A 189 -28.21 -37.61 -64.22
CA ILE A 189 -29.03 -36.85 -65.15
C ILE A 189 -30.47 -37.38 -65.06
N PRO A 190 -31.29 -36.80 -64.17
CA PRO A 190 -32.70 -37.13 -64.09
C PRO A 190 -33.50 -36.46 -65.21
N ASN A 191 -34.69 -36.98 -65.49
CA ASN A 191 -35.63 -36.33 -66.41
C ASN A 191 -36.25 -35.07 -65.80
N GLN A 192 -36.42 -35.04 -64.47
CA GLN A 192 -36.84 -33.88 -63.70
C GLN A 192 -35.79 -33.54 -62.64
N ASN A 193 -35.23 -32.32 -62.70
CA ASN A 193 -34.13 -31.88 -61.83
C ASN A 193 -34.48 -30.64 -60.98
N SER A 194 -35.75 -30.48 -60.62
CA SER A 194 -36.24 -29.35 -59.81
C SER A 194 -37.36 -29.81 -58.87
N GLY A 195 -37.55 -29.09 -57.76
CA GLY A 195 -38.51 -29.48 -56.72
C GLY A 195 -38.13 -30.76 -55.98
N LEU A 196 -36.85 -31.12 -55.98
CA LEU A 196 -36.33 -32.33 -55.36
C LEU A 196 -36.11 -32.15 -53.85
N ASN A 197 -36.03 -33.26 -53.13
CA ASN A 197 -35.61 -33.34 -51.72
C ASN A 197 -34.95 -34.71 -51.48
N CYS A 198 -34.02 -35.07 -52.37
CA CYS A 198 -33.53 -36.43 -52.45
C CYS A 198 -32.50 -36.73 -51.37
N SER A 199 -32.43 -38.01 -50.98
CA SER A 199 -31.28 -38.56 -50.26
C SER A 199 -30.40 -39.32 -51.24
N LEU A 200 -29.08 -39.16 -51.11
CA LEU A 200 -28.07 -39.83 -51.91
C LEU A 200 -27.13 -40.58 -50.99
N LYS A 201 -26.91 -41.86 -51.27
CA LYS A 201 -25.84 -42.67 -50.70
C LYS A 201 -24.81 -42.96 -51.77
N PHE A 202 -23.66 -42.30 -51.66
CA PHE A 202 -22.50 -42.49 -52.51
C PHE A 202 -21.60 -43.54 -51.86
N SER A 203 -21.26 -44.62 -52.57
CA SER A 203 -20.40 -45.69 -52.05
C SER A 203 -19.13 -45.84 -52.88
N TYR A 204 -18.00 -46.08 -52.20
CA TYR A 204 -16.68 -46.26 -52.81
C TYR A 204 -16.00 -47.52 -52.29
N ASP A 205 -14.96 -47.96 -52.98
CA ASP A 205 -14.07 -49.01 -52.54
C ASP A 205 -12.86 -48.39 -51.82
N SER A 206 -12.76 -48.62 -50.51
CA SER A 206 -11.71 -48.02 -49.68
C SER A 206 -10.30 -48.54 -50.00
N THR A 207 -10.16 -49.66 -50.70
CA THR A 207 -8.84 -50.26 -50.99
C THR A 207 -8.19 -49.73 -52.26
N SER A 208 -8.99 -49.25 -53.22
CA SER A 208 -8.50 -48.89 -54.56
C SER A 208 -8.77 -47.43 -54.96
N GLU A 209 -9.67 -46.73 -54.27
CA GLU A 209 -10.20 -45.45 -54.77
C GLU A 209 -9.86 -44.21 -53.95
N LEU A 210 -9.41 -44.36 -52.71
CA LEU A 210 -9.19 -43.23 -51.79
C LEU A 210 -8.19 -42.18 -52.31
N ASN A 211 -7.34 -42.50 -53.27
CA ASN A 211 -6.37 -41.56 -53.83
C ASN A 211 -5.42 -40.93 -52.78
N GLY A 212 -5.10 -41.67 -51.71
CA GLY A 212 -4.29 -41.18 -50.60
C GLY A 212 -5.06 -40.34 -49.57
N GLN A 213 -6.38 -40.19 -49.72
CA GLN A 213 -7.21 -39.41 -48.81
C GLN A 213 -7.71 -40.21 -47.60
N ASN A 214 -8.07 -39.49 -46.54
CA ASN A 214 -8.63 -40.08 -45.33
C ASN A 214 -10.14 -40.37 -45.48
N ALA A 215 -10.48 -41.65 -45.51
CA ALA A 215 -11.86 -42.15 -45.61
C ALA A 215 -12.81 -41.55 -44.54
N SER A 216 -12.31 -41.31 -43.33
CA SER A 216 -13.12 -40.81 -42.20
C SER A 216 -13.42 -39.31 -42.25
N GLU A 217 -12.82 -38.59 -43.20
CA GLU A 217 -12.93 -37.13 -43.30
C GLU A 217 -13.57 -36.68 -44.62
N LEU A 218 -14.02 -37.62 -45.45
CA LEU A 218 -14.62 -37.33 -46.75
C LEU A 218 -15.89 -36.46 -46.61
N GLY A 219 -16.09 -35.57 -47.57
CA GLY A 219 -17.35 -34.88 -47.85
C GLY A 219 -17.74 -35.06 -49.30
N LEU A 220 -19.03 -35.06 -49.59
CA LEU A 220 -19.54 -35.05 -50.96
C LEU A 220 -19.40 -33.65 -51.55
N TYR A 221 -18.79 -33.59 -52.72
CA TYR A 221 -18.70 -32.40 -53.53
C TYR A 221 -19.64 -32.51 -54.71
N GLN A 222 -20.39 -31.45 -54.97
CA GLN A 222 -21.30 -31.34 -56.09
C GLN A 222 -20.83 -30.26 -57.07
N SER A 223 -21.06 -30.52 -58.36
CA SER A 223 -20.89 -29.55 -59.43
C SER A 223 -22.01 -29.65 -60.46
N SER A 224 -22.62 -28.52 -60.81
CA SER A 224 -23.56 -28.43 -61.94
C SER A 224 -22.80 -28.22 -63.26
N SER A 225 -23.42 -28.57 -64.39
CA SER A 225 -22.82 -28.36 -65.73
C SER A 225 -22.42 -26.90 -65.92
N PRO A 226 -21.21 -26.58 -66.43
CA PRO A 226 -20.24 -27.43 -67.15
C PRO A 226 -19.18 -28.14 -66.26
N PHE A 227 -19.44 -28.30 -64.96
CA PHE A 227 -18.61 -29.04 -64.00
C PHE A 227 -17.28 -28.37 -63.59
N THR A 228 -17.26 -27.04 -63.53
CA THR A 228 -16.07 -26.24 -63.20
C THR A 228 -16.04 -25.73 -61.76
N ILE A 229 -17.20 -25.59 -61.12
CA ILE A 229 -17.33 -25.08 -59.74
C ILE A 229 -17.76 -26.22 -58.84
N TRP A 230 -16.97 -26.50 -57.81
CA TRP A 230 -17.24 -27.58 -56.87
C TRP A 230 -17.60 -27.00 -55.50
N THR A 231 -18.68 -27.50 -54.92
CA THR A 231 -19.19 -27.08 -53.62
C THR A 231 -19.29 -28.28 -52.69
N ASP A 232 -18.64 -28.19 -51.53
CA ASP A 232 -18.73 -29.16 -50.43
C ASP A 232 -20.14 -29.15 -49.84
N GLN A 233 -20.82 -30.27 -49.99
CA GLN A 233 -22.16 -30.52 -49.42
C GLN A 233 -22.07 -31.25 -48.08
N GLY A 234 -20.89 -31.73 -47.68
CA GLY A 234 -20.71 -32.56 -46.49
C GLY A 234 -21.31 -33.95 -46.65
N GLY A 235 -22.09 -34.38 -45.67
CA GLY A 235 -22.70 -35.71 -45.61
C GLY A 235 -22.22 -36.55 -44.43
N LEU A 236 -22.99 -37.58 -44.11
CA LEU A 236 -22.72 -38.53 -43.04
C LEU A 236 -21.95 -39.73 -43.59
N ILE A 237 -20.78 -40.00 -43.01
CA ILE A 237 -19.94 -41.13 -43.40
C ILE A 237 -20.37 -42.36 -42.61
N ASP A 238 -20.70 -43.46 -43.30
CA ASP A 238 -20.86 -44.79 -42.74
C ASP A 238 -19.96 -45.77 -43.52
N ARG A 239 -18.85 -46.16 -42.89
CA ARG A 239 -17.82 -47.05 -43.45
C ARG A 239 -17.32 -46.54 -44.82
N ASN A 240 -17.78 -47.16 -45.89
CA ASN A 240 -17.37 -46.90 -47.27
C ASN A 240 -18.45 -46.15 -48.08
N ALA A 241 -19.36 -45.47 -47.39
CA ALA A 241 -20.43 -44.70 -48.00
C ALA A 241 -20.60 -43.32 -47.33
N ILE A 242 -21.05 -42.35 -48.12
CA ILE A 242 -21.41 -41.01 -47.66
C ILE A 242 -22.88 -40.78 -48.01
N THR A 243 -23.69 -40.46 -47.01
CA THR A 243 -25.11 -40.18 -47.18
C THR A 243 -25.39 -38.69 -47.01
N LEU A 244 -26.09 -38.11 -47.98
CA LEU A 244 -26.52 -36.71 -47.96
C LEU A 244 -28.01 -36.64 -48.27
N SER A 245 -28.76 -35.95 -47.41
CA SER A 245 -30.18 -35.67 -47.61
C SER A 245 -30.39 -34.23 -48.05
N GLY A 246 -31.58 -33.93 -48.58
CA GLY A 246 -31.93 -32.56 -48.97
C GLY A 246 -31.33 -32.11 -50.30
N ILE A 247 -31.00 -33.04 -51.20
CA ILE A 247 -30.49 -32.71 -52.52
C ILE A 247 -31.64 -32.15 -53.37
N THR A 248 -31.49 -30.91 -53.80
CA THR A 248 -32.51 -30.16 -54.57
C THR A 248 -32.24 -30.13 -56.07
N GLU A 249 -31.02 -30.48 -56.49
CA GLU A 249 -30.57 -30.57 -57.88
C GLU A 249 -29.48 -31.64 -57.98
N PHE A 250 -29.46 -32.41 -59.06
CA PHE A 250 -28.39 -33.34 -59.40
C PHE A 250 -27.49 -32.80 -60.51
N GLY A 251 -26.22 -33.20 -60.43
CA GLY A 251 -25.19 -32.94 -61.43
C GLY A 251 -24.09 -33.97 -61.30
N ARG A 252 -22.85 -33.53 -61.18
CA ARG A 252 -21.72 -34.41 -60.89
C ARG A 252 -21.38 -34.43 -59.40
N PHE A 253 -21.17 -35.62 -58.86
CA PHE A 253 -20.79 -35.86 -57.47
C PHE A 253 -19.47 -36.61 -57.40
N THR A 254 -18.59 -36.17 -56.51
CA THR A 254 -17.37 -36.88 -56.10
C THR A 254 -17.21 -36.72 -54.58
N ALA A 255 -16.19 -37.33 -53.98
CA ALA A 255 -15.86 -37.11 -52.58
C ALA A 255 -14.42 -36.62 -52.41
N SER A 256 -14.20 -35.75 -51.43
CA SER A 256 -12.85 -35.33 -51.04
C SER A 256 -12.76 -35.10 -49.53
N ASP A 257 -11.60 -35.35 -48.93
CA ASP A 257 -11.34 -35.11 -47.52
C ASP A 257 -11.10 -33.62 -47.23
N ILE A 258 -10.94 -33.31 -45.94
CA ILE A 258 -10.75 -31.95 -45.47
C ILE A 258 -9.41 -31.33 -45.86
N ALA A 259 -8.41 -32.12 -46.26
CA ALA A 259 -7.08 -31.67 -46.66
C ALA A 259 -6.94 -31.45 -48.17
N HIS A 260 -7.74 -32.17 -48.96
CA HIS A 260 -7.73 -32.14 -50.42
C HIS A 260 -9.00 -31.50 -50.98
N GLN A 261 -9.41 -30.35 -50.43
CA GLN A 261 -10.64 -29.69 -50.87
C GLN A 261 -10.54 -29.24 -52.31
N ILE A 262 -11.51 -29.62 -53.13
CA ILE A 262 -11.55 -29.32 -54.57
C ILE A 262 -12.38 -28.08 -54.90
N GLY A 263 -13.04 -27.46 -53.92
CA GLY A 263 -13.82 -26.23 -54.09
C GLY A 263 -13.08 -24.98 -53.64
N GLN A 264 -13.18 -23.87 -54.38
CA GLN A 264 -12.66 -22.57 -53.92
C GLN A 264 -13.56 -22.03 -52.78
N PRO A 265 -13.00 -21.51 -51.67
CA PRO A 265 -13.79 -20.87 -50.63
C PRO A 265 -14.50 -19.62 -51.16
N THR A 266 -15.69 -19.35 -50.63
CA THR A 266 -16.48 -18.15 -50.95
C THR A 266 -16.97 -17.49 -49.67
N LEU A 267 -17.29 -16.20 -49.74
CA LEU A 267 -17.89 -15.42 -48.64
C LEU A 267 -19.15 -14.74 -49.15
N ASP A 268 -20.29 -15.11 -48.58
CA ASP A 268 -21.61 -14.58 -48.92
C ASP A 268 -22.01 -13.44 -47.97
N SER A 269 -21.56 -13.51 -46.71
CA SER A 269 -21.90 -12.54 -45.68
C SER A 269 -20.79 -12.43 -44.66
N VAL A 270 -20.34 -11.19 -44.41
CA VAL A 270 -19.36 -10.84 -43.38
C VAL A 270 -19.86 -9.62 -42.59
N PRO A 271 -19.51 -9.47 -41.30
CA PRO A 271 -19.93 -8.33 -40.49
C PRO A 271 -19.30 -7.01 -40.99
N ILE A 272 -20.04 -5.91 -40.91
CA ILE A 272 -19.52 -4.57 -41.22
C ILE A 272 -18.69 -4.04 -40.05
N SER A 273 -19.18 -4.20 -38.82
CA SER A 273 -18.43 -3.94 -37.59
C SER A 273 -18.82 -4.89 -36.47
N PHE A 274 -17.90 -5.10 -35.53
CA PHE A 274 -18.13 -5.83 -34.27
C PHE A 274 -17.03 -5.48 -33.27
N CYS A 275 -17.13 -6.01 -32.05
CA CYS A 275 -16.24 -5.63 -30.96
C CYS A 275 -15.14 -6.66 -30.70
N ALA A 276 -13.93 -6.17 -30.40
CA ALA A 276 -12.85 -7.02 -29.94
C ALA A 276 -13.30 -7.86 -28.72
N GLY A 277 -12.94 -9.14 -28.71
CA GLY A 277 -13.38 -10.11 -27.70
C GLY A 277 -14.77 -10.72 -27.93
N THR A 278 -15.61 -10.14 -28.80
CA THR A 278 -16.93 -10.70 -29.15
C THR A 278 -16.84 -11.66 -30.34
N ILE A 279 -17.87 -12.51 -30.47
CA ILE A 279 -17.96 -13.47 -31.57
C ILE A 279 -18.57 -12.79 -32.81
N ALA A 280 -18.01 -13.07 -33.98
CA ALA A 280 -18.57 -12.74 -35.28
C ALA A 280 -18.72 -13.98 -36.16
N ILE A 281 -19.69 -13.98 -37.08
CA ILE A 281 -20.00 -15.12 -37.96
C ILE A 281 -19.82 -14.70 -39.42
N LEU A 282 -19.01 -15.47 -40.14
CA LEU A 282 -18.86 -15.42 -41.59
C LEU A 282 -19.71 -16.53 -42.21
N LYS A 283 -20.39 -16.24 -43.33
CA LYS A 283 -21.11 -17.26 -44.11
C LYS A 283 -20.55 -17.34 -45.52
N GLY A 284 -20.55 -18.54 -46.09
CA GLY A 284 -20.02 -18.81 -47.41
C GLY A 284 -20.14 -20.28 -47.78
N SER A 285 -19.30 -20.74 -48.71
CA SER A 285 -19.19 -22.15 -49.09
C SER A 285 -17.74 -22.62 -49.11
N ASN A 286 -17.52 -23.94 -49.00
CA ASN A 286 -16.19 -24.58 -48.97
C ASN A 286 -15.32 -24.14 -47.76
N LEU A 287 -15.92 -23.99 -46.58
CA LEU A 287 -15.25 -23.43 -45.38
C LEU A 287 -14.80 -24.48 -44.34
N ARG A 288 -15.06 -25.78 -44.58
CA ARG A 288 -14.99 -26.89 -43.61
C ARG A 288 -13.66 -27.03 -42.87
N ASN A 289 -12.55 -26.66 -43.50
CA ASN A 289 -11.21 -26.74 -42.93
C ASN A 289 -10.43 -25.43 -43.07
N THR A 290 -11.11 -24.32 -42.77
CA THR A 290 -10.44 -23.02 -42.68
C THR A 290 -9.23 -23.09 -41.74
N THR A 291 -8.06 -22.73 -42.24
CA THR A 291 -6.79 -22.74 -41.50
C THR A 291 -6.43 -21.36 -40.96
N MET A 292 -6.92 -20.30 -41.61
CA MET A 292 -6.67 -18.92 -41.21
C MET A 292 -7.84 -18.01 -41.55
N VAL A 293 -8.13 -17.08 -40.64
CA VAL A 293 -8.97 -15.91 -40.87
C VAL A 293 -8.17 -14.67 -40.50
N GLY A 294 -7.92 -13.80 -41.47
CA GLY A 294 -7.27 -12.49 -41.28
C GLY A 294 -8.28 -11.35 -41.40
N ILE A 295 -8.02 -10.25 -40.70
CA ILE A 295 -8.74 -8.98 -40.82
C ILE A 295 -7.69 -7.88 -40.96
N GLY A 296 -7.50 -7.36 -42.18
CA GLY A 296 -6.38 -6.47 -42.49
C GLY A 296 -5.04 -7.15 -42.20
N THR A 297 -4.22 -6.58 -41.32
CA THR A 297 -2.92 -7.15 -40.91
C THR A 297 -2.99 -8.08 -39.70
N SER A 298 -4.16 -8.25 -39.08
CA SER A 298 -4.33 -9.02 -37.84
C SER A 298 -4.99 -10.36 -38.11
N GLN A 299 -4.61 -11.39 -37.35
CA GLN A 299 -5.26 -12.70 -37.40
C GLN A 299 -6.39 -12.80 -36.36
N ALA A 300 -7.54 -13.35 -36.76
CA ALA A 300 -8.64 -13.67 -35.88
C ALA A 300 -8.57 -15.13 -35.40
N GLU A 301 -9.04 -15.38 -34.18
CA GLU A 301 -9.24 -16.71 -33.63
C GLU A 301 -10.42 -17.39 -34.34
N ILE A 302 -10.23 -18.63 -34.79
CA ILE A 302 -11.30 -19.47 -35.32
C ILE A 302 -11.93 -20.25 -34.16
N VAL A 303 -13.14 -19.86 -33.76
CA VAL A 303 -13.88 -20.48 -32.65
C VAL A 303 -14.57 -21.76 -33.11
N SER A 304 -15.22 -21.73 -34.28
CA SER A 304 -15.79 -22.91 -34.91
C SER A 304 -15.89 -22.73 -36.42
N LYS A 305 -15.91 -23.84 -37.16
CA LYS A 305 -15.99 -23.85 -38.61
C LYS A 305 -16.83 -25.03 -39.08
N ASN A 306 -17.59 -24.84 -40.13
CA ASN A 306 -18.27 -25.89 -40.87
C ASN A 306 -18.22 -25.58 -42.37
N ILE A 307 -18.90 -26.37 -43.20
CA ILE A 307 -18.90 -26.20 -44.66
C ILE A 307 -19.43 -24.82 -45.12
N ARG A 308 -20.27 -24.16 -44.32
CA ARG A 308 -21.01 -22.93 -44.68
C ARG A 308 -20.76 -21.72 -43.78
N SER A 309 -20.13 -21.89 -42.63
CA SER A 309 -19.86 -20.76 -41.74
C SER A 309 -18.57 -20.90 -40.94
N ILE A 310 -18.02 -19.75 -40.57
CA ILE A 310 -16.90 -19.62 -39.64
C ILE A 310 -17.34 -18.70 -38.51
N THR A 311 -17.24 -19.18 -37.28
CA THR A 311 -17.38 -18.38 -36.07
C THR A 311 -15.99 -17.95 -35.65
N MET A 312 -15.76 -16.64 -35.54
CA MET A 312 -14.44 -16.07 -35.25
C MET A 312 -14.49 -15.07 -34.10
N ARG A 313 -13.34 -14.77 -33.52
CA ARG A 313 -13.16 -13.72 -32.51
C ARG A 313 -11.87 -12.94 -32.81
N ALA A 314 -11.96 -11.62 -32.85
CA ALA A 314 -10.80 -10.74 -32.97
C ALA A 314 -10.35 -10.27 -31.58
N SER A 315 -9.06 -10.32 -31.28
CA SER A 315 -8.50 -9.95 -29.97
C SER A 315 -8.16 -8.47 -29.83
N THR A 316 -7.95 -7.77 -30.96
CA THR A 316 -7.50 -6.37 -31.00
C THR A 316 -8.35 -5.58 -32.00
N ALA A 317 -8.45 -4.27 -31.73
CA ALA A 317 -9.09 -3.35 -32.66
C ALA A 317 -8.27 -3.27 -33.96
N THR A 318 -8.94 -3.37 -35.09
CA THR A 318 -8.32 -3.36 -36.42
C THR A 318 -9.38 -3.01 -37.47
N THR A 319 -8.96 -2.64 -38.67
CA THR A 319 -9.87 -2.41 -39.80
C THR A 319 -9.24 -2.95 -41.07
N GLY A 320 -10.01 -3.70 -41.85
CA GLY A 320 -9.55 -4.24 -43.13
C GLY A 320 -10.46 -5.32 -43.71
N ASN A 321 -10.13 -5.77 -44.92
CA ASN A 321 -10.85 -6.89 -45.56
C ASN A 321 -10.61 -8.19 -44.79
N ILE A 322 -11.59 -9.08 -44.83
CA ILE A 322 -11.48 -10.42 -44.29
C ILE A 322 -10.84 -11.33 -45.32
N LEU A 323 -9.79 -12.05 -44.92
CA LEU A 323 -9.11 -13.05 -45.72
C LEU A 323 -9.33 -14.43 -45.09
N VAL A 324 -9.87 -15.38 -45.86
CA VAL A 324 -10.09 -16.76 -45.40
C VAL A 324 -9.25 -17.70 -46.23
N THR A 325 -8.45 -18.53 -45.57
CA THR A 325 -7.62 -19.55 -46.20
C THR A 325 -8.13 -20.94 -45.86
N THR A 326 -8.33 -21.77 -46.89
CA THR A 326 -8.65 -23.20 -46.77
C THR A 326 -7.69 -24.00 -47.65
N PRO A 327 -7.63 -25.34 -47.51
CA PRO A 327 -6.84 -26.16 -48.43
C PRO A 327 -7.28 -26.07 -49.90
N GLY A 328 -8.51 -25.62 -50.17
CA GLY A 328 -9.04 -25.41 -51.51
C GLY A 328 -8.70 -24.05 -52.12
N GLY A 329 -8.13 -23.11 -51.36
CA GLY A 329 -7.73 -21.80 -51.84
C GLY A 329 -7.89 -20.67 -50.81
N VAL A 330 -7.86 -19.43 -51.31
CA VAL A 330 -7.98 -18.22 -50.49
C VAL A 330 -9.08 -17.32 -51.06
N VAL A 331 -9.91 -16.76 -50.18
CA VAL A 331 -10.95 -15.78 -50.54
C VAL A 331 -10.81 -14.52 -49.70
N GLN A 332 -11.10 -13.37 -50.30
CA GLN A 332 -11.13 -12.08 -49.64
C GLN A 332 -12.53 -11.45 -49.74
N SER A 333 -12.98 -10.78 -48.67
CA SER A 333 -14.20 -9.98 -48.71
C SER A 333 -14.07 -8.78 -49.67
N ASN A 334 -15.19 -8.34 -50.23
CA ASN A 334 -15.28 -7.18 -51.12
C ASN A 334 -15.34 -5.82 -50.39
N PHE A 335 -15.57 -5.82 -49.07
CA PHE A 335 -15.53 -4.61 -48.23
C PHE A 335 -14.71 -4.85 -46.95
N SER A 336 -14.32 -3.75 -46.31
CA SER A 336 -13.59 -3.74 -45.04
C SER A 336 -14.51 -3.91 -43.83
N THR A 337 -14.08 -4.70 -42.85
CA THR A 337 -14.72 -4.85 -41.54
C THR A 337 -13.95 -4.03 -40.50
N THR A 338 -14.69 -3.36 -39.59
CA THR A 338 -14.11 -2.62 -38.46
C THR A 338 -14.28 -3.40 -37.15
N VAL A 339 -13.18 -3.69 -36.46
CA VAL A 339 -13.18 -4.24 -35.10
C VAL A 339 -12.96 -3.10 -34.12
N GLU A 340 -13.99 -2.77 -33.35
CA GLU A 340 -13.91 -1.72 -32.32
C GLU A 340 -13.20 -2.23 -31.06
N PRO A 341 -12.43 -1.37 -30.34
CA PRO A 341 -11.86 -1.75 -29.06
C PRO A 341 -12.97 -2.06 -28.05
N ALA A 342 -12.77 -3.08 -27.21
CA ALA A 342 -13.74 -3.45 -26.18
C ALA A 342 -13.95 -2.31 -25.17
N SER A 343 -15.17 -2.16 -24.65
CA SER A 343 -15.47 -1.27 -23.54
C SER A 343 -14.62 -1.65 -22.31
N VAL A 344 -13.94 -0.69 -21.70
CA VAL A 344 -13.19 -0.89 -20.45
C VAL A 344 -13.77 0.03 -19.38
N GLY A 345 -14.23 -0.56 -18.27
CA GLY A 345 -14.92 0.16 -17.22
C GLY A 345 -14.02 1.10 -16.40
N GLY A 346 -12.71 0.87 -16.34
CA GLY A 346 -11.78 1.68 -15.54
C GLY A 346 -11.93 1.47 -14.02
N TRP A 347 -11.48 2.44 -13.23
CA TRP A 347 -11.65 2.49 -11.76
C TRP A 347 -12.08 3.87 -11.29
N VAL A 348 -12.92 3.89 -10.25
CA VAL A 348 -13.35 5.11 -9.59
C VAL A 348 -12.32 5.49 -8.52
N SER A 349 -12.09 6.78 -8.34
CA SER A 349 -11.23 7.37 -7.30
C SER A 349 -11.89 8.60 -6.69
N GLY A 350 -11.54 8.96 -5.46
CA GLY A 350 -12.10 10.10 -4.72
C GLY A 350 -13.07 9.71 -3.61
N GLY A 351 -13.17 8.42 -3.28
CA GLY A 351 -13.91 7.95 -2.11
C GLY A 351 -13.34 8.50 -0.82
N GLU A 352 -14.19 9.13 -0.01
CA GLU A 352 -13.80 9.75 1.26
C GLU A 352 -14.66 9.24 2.42
N VAL A 353 -14.14 9.43 3.64
CA VAL A 353 -14.94 9.35 4.87
C VAL A 353 -15.57 10.71 5.13
N LEU A 354 -16.90 10.78 5.07
CA LEU A 354 -17.72 11.97 5.22
C LEU A 354 -18.54 11.91 6.52
N CYS A 355 -18.86 13.07 7.07
CA CYS A 355 -19.77 13.19 8.20
C CYS A 355 -21.23 13.24 7.74
N LEU A 356 -22.13 12.77 8.60
CA LEU A 356 -23.56 12.68 8.29
C LEU A 356 -24.11 14.06 7.87
N GLY A 357 -24.69 14.15 6.67
CA GLY A 357 -25.65 15.18 6.29
C GLY A 357 -25.13 16.45 5.61
N ASN A 358 -23.85 16.84 5.72
CA ASN A 358 -23.41 18.17 5.25
C ASN A 358 -22.14 18.22 4.38
N ASP A 359 -21.47 17.09 4.13
CA ASP A 359 -20.27 17.08 3.30
C ASP A 359 -20.57 16.72 1.84
N SER A 360 -19.71 17.21 0.94
CA SER A 360 -19.70 16.84 -0.47
C SER A 360 -18.32 16.40 -0.91
N ALA A 361 -18.24 15.39 -1.77
CA ALA A 361 -16.98 14.91 -2.34
C ALA A 361 -17.17 14.57 -3.83
N THR A 362 -16.08 14.63 -4.61
CA THR A 362 -16.11 14.36 -6.06
C THR A 362 -15.44 13.03 -6.36
N LEU A 363 -16.17 12.15 -7.04
CA LEU A 363 -15.65 10.91 -7.60
C LEU A 363 -15.22 11.13 -9.05
N THR A 364 -14.08 10.57 -9.43
CA THR A 364 -13.53 10.64 -10.78
C THR A 364 -13.27 9.23 -11.33
N LEU A 365 -13.67 9.00 -12.58
CA LEU A 365 -13.40 7.77 -13.32
C LEU A 365 -12.12 7.90 -14.13
N LEU A 366 -11.24 6.92 -13.99
CA LEU A 366 -9.95 6.87 -14.68
C LEU A 366 -9.76 5.52 -15.40
N GLY A 367 -8.98 5.53 -16.49
CA GLY A 367 -8.56 4.33 -17.20
C GLY A 367 -9.64 3.64 -18.04
N GLN A 368 -10.75 4.31 -18.31
CA GLN A 368 -11.85 3.79 -19.12
C GLN A 368 -11.58 3.86 -20.63
N VAL A 369 -12.19 2.94 -21.39
CA VAL A 369 -12.25 2.97 -22.87
C VAL A 369 -13.73 2.97 -23.25
N GLY A 370 -14.20 4.06 -23.85
CA GLY A 370 -15.61 4.34 -24.06
C GLY A 370 -16.07 5.63 -23.38
N LYS A 371 -17.30 6.03 -23.67
CA LYS A 371 -17.97 7.16 -23.00
C LYS A 371 -18.70 6.65 -21.76
N VAL A 372 -18.72 7.44 -20.70
CA VAL A 372 -19.56 7.17 -19.53
C VAL A 372 -21.01 7.32 -19.95
N GLN A 373 -21.81 6.28 -19.72
CA GLN A 373 -23.25 6.28 -19.98
C GLN A 373 -24.04 6.76 -18.77
N LYS A 374 -23.60 6.32 -17.58
CA LYS A 374 -24.22 6.65 -16.30
C LYS A 374 -23.31 6.24 -15.14
N TRP A 375 -23.61 6.76 -13.97
CA TRP A 375 -23.07 6.27 -12.70
C TRP A 375 -24.14 5.49 -11.94
N GLN A 376 -23.71 4.56 -11.10
CA GLN A 376 -24.58 3.74 -10.26
C GLN A 376 -24.07 3.76 -8.84
N TYR A 377 -24.98 3.69 -7.87
CA TYR A 377 -24.61 3.53 -6.47
C TYR A 377 -25.47 2.48 -5.75
N ALA A 378 -24.87 1.82 -4.75
CA ALA A 378 -25.51 0.77 -3.97
C ALA A 378 -25.14 0.87 -2.48
N SER A 379 -25.90 0.19 -1.63
CA SER A 379 -25.58 0.03 -0.21
C SER A 379 -24.62 -1.13 0.06
N ASP A 380 -24.30 -1.93 -0.96
CA ASP A 380 -23.43 -3.11 -0.87
C ASP A 380 -22.39 -3.13 -2.00
N THR A 381 -21.28 -3.82 -1.78
CA THR A 381 -20.17 -3.91 -2.75
C THR A 381 -20.49 -4.77 -3.97
N THR A 382 -21.52 -5.63 -3.89
CA THR A 382 -21.87 -6.57 -4.94
C THR A 382 -22.88 -6.00 -5.94
N PHE A 383 -23.52 -4.87 -5.60
CA PHE A 383 -24.57 -4.23 -6.40
C PHE A 383 -25.71 -5.21 -6.75
N THR A 384 -26.04 -6.13 -5.83
CA THR A 384 -27.06 -7.17 -6.06
C THR A 384 -28.46 -6.78 -5.59
N THR A 385 -28.58 -5.84 -4.65
CA THR A 385 -29.87 -5.38 -4.12
C THR A 385 -30.08 -3.89 -4.39
N GLY A 386 -31.03 -3.56 -5.29
CA GLY A 386 -31.59 -2.21 -5.45
C GLY A 386 -30.58 -1.07 -5.59
N PHE A 387 -29.61 -1.19 -6.52
CA PHE A 387 -28.75 -0.06 -6.87
C PHE A 387 -29.56 1.02 -7.59
N SER A 388 -29.16 2.27 -7.42
CA SER A 388 -29.78 3.43 -8.06
C SER A 388 -28.88 3.99 -9.16
N GLU A 389 -29.46 4.66 -10.13
CA GLU A 389 -28.75 5.23 -11.27
C GLU A 389 -28.69 6.75 -11.18
N LEU A 390 -27.53 7.29 -11.53
CA LEU A 390 -27.26 8.71 -11.70
C LEU A 390 -27.00 8.92 -13.19
N MET A 391 -27.92 9.62 -13.87
CA MET A 391 -27.89 9.86 -15.32
C MET A 391 -26.86 10.94 -15.70
N ASP A 392 -25.64 10.82 -15.16
CA ASP A 392 -24.50 11.68 -15.47
C ASP A 392 -23.54 10.95 -16.42
N THR A 393 -23.17 11.63 -17.50
CA THR A 393 -22.30 11.10 -18.57
C THR A 393 -20.88 11.65 -18.49
N ASN A 394 -20.58 12.46 -17.46
CA ASN A 394 -19.23 12.97 -17.21
C ASN A 394 -18.35 11.90 -16.57
N SER A 395 -17.04 12.03 -16.78
CA SER A 395 -16.03 11.21 -16.09
C SER A 395 -15.83 11.59 -14.62
N SER A 396 -16.58 12.55 -14.09
CA SER A 396 -16.55 12.95 -12.68
C SER A 396 -17.95 13.31 -12.20
N ILE A 397 -18.29 12.95 -10.96
CA ILE A 397 -19.56 13.29 -10.30
C ILE A 397 -19.32 13.84 -8.90
N THR A 398 -20.12 14.82 -8.48
CA THR A 398 -20.11 15.33 -7.10
C THR A 398 -21.26 14.70 -6.32
N ILE A 399 -20.93 14.10 -5.18
CA ILE A 399 -21.88 13.48 -4.24
C ILE A 399 -22.02 14.40 -3.04
N SER A 400 -23.25 14.71 -2.63
CA SER A 400 -23.57 15.59 -1.49
C SER A 400 -24.69 14.99 -0.63
N ASN A 401 -24.84 15.47 0.62
CA ASN A 401 -25.91 15.09 1.55
C ASN A 401 -25.99 13.58 1.80
N ILE A 402 -24.83 12.93 1.91
CA ILE A 402 -24.77 11.48 2.08
C ILE A 402 -25.15 11.12 3.54
N THR A 403 -26.15 10.26 3.71
CA THR A 403 -26.72 9.88 5.02
C THR A 403 -26.35 8.45 5.44
N ALA A 404 -25.74 7.67 4.55
CA ALA A 404 -25.23 6.33 4.83
C ALA A 404 -24.07 6.02 3.87
N THR A 405 -23.22 5.05 4.24
CA THR A 405 -22.14 4.55 3.37
C THR A 405 -22.72 4.02 2.06
N LYS A 406 -22.17 4.46 0.92
CA LYS A 406 -22.57 4.03 -0.43
C LYS A 406 -21.35 3.69 -1.28
N TYR A 407 -21.52 2.70 -2.15
CA TYR A 407 -20.53 2.29 -3.14
C TYR A 407 -20.94 2.82 -4.50
N TYR A 408 -19.99 3.29 -5.30
CA TYR A 408 -20.20 3.92 -6.59
C TYR A 408 -19.42 3.21 -7.68
N ARG A 409 -20.01 3.11 -8.87
CA ARG A 409 -19.36 2.63 -10.09
C ARG A 409 -19.89 3.38 -11.31
N ALA A 410 -19.07 3.46 -12.36
CA ALA A 410 -19.49 3.98 -13.66
C ALA A 410 -19.83 2.83 -14.62
N VAL A 411 -20.76 3.08 -15.53
CA VAL A 411 -21.08 2.23 -16.68
C VAL A 411 -20.57 2.92 -17.93
N VAL A 412 -19.72 2.23 -18.68
CA VAL A 412 -18.99 2.77 -19.84
C VAL A 412 -19.32 1.96 -21.09
N GLU A 413 -19.46 2.64 -22.22
CA GLU A 413 -19.74 2.01 -23.51
C GLU A 413 -18.89 2.61 -24.62
N GLN A 414 -18.26 1.75 -25.41
CA GLN A 414 -17.48 2.12 -26.59
C GLN A 414 -18.23 1.72 -27.85
N GLY A 415 -18.74 2.69 -28.60
CA GLY A 415 -19.41 2.46 -29.88
C GLY A 415 -20.60 1.50 -29.75
N GLN A 416 -20.53 0.34 -30.40
CA GLN A 416 -21.57 -0.70 -30.33
C GLN A 416 -21.20 -1.86 -29.38
N CYS A 417 -20.14 -1.71 -28.60
CA CYS A 417 -19.66 -2.75 -27.72
C CYS A 417 -20.49 -2.86 -26.44
N PRO A 418 -20.71 -4.08 -25.91
CA PRO A 418 -21.38 -4.26 -24.63
C PRO A 418 -20.79 -3.36 -23.55
N THR A 419 -21.65 -2.84 -22.67
CA THR A 419 -21.23 -1.96 -21.58
C THR A 419 -20.26 -2.65 -20.63
N ALA A 420 -19.25 -1.92 -20.15
CA ALA A 420 -18.35 -2.37 -19.08
C ALA A 420 -18.60 -1.56 -17.80
N ILE A 421 -18.41 -2.22 -16.66
CA ILE A 421 -18.60 -1.62 -15.34
C ILE A 421 -17.23 -1.34 -14.73
N SER A 422 -17.07 -0.15 -14.13
CA SER A 422 -15.82 0.21 -13.43
C SER A 422 -15.62 -0.62 -12.16
N LYS A 423 -14.38 -0.65 -11.66
CA LYS A 423 -14.16 -0.96 -10.25
C LYS A 423 -14.88 0.07 -9.37
N ILE A 424 -15.36 -0.39 -8.21
CA ILE A 424 -16.11 0.43 -7.27
C ILE A 424 -15.17 1.30 -6.42
N ASP A 425 -15.68 2.42 -5.93
CA ASP A 425 -15.12 3.17 -4.80
C ASP A 425 -16.24 3.47 -3.79
N SER A 426 -15.90 3.84 -2.55
CA SER A 426 -16.89 4.03 -1.47
C SER A 426 -16.86 5.43 -0.88
N MET A 427 -18.03 6.01 -0.66
CA MET A 427 -18.22 7.12 0.25
C MET A 427 -18.68 6.57 1.60
N VAL A 428 -17.85 6.70 2.62
CA VAL A 428 -18.10 6.13 3.95
C VAL A 428 -18.68 7.19 4.86
N VAL A 429 -19.84 6.91 5.46
CA VAL A 429 -20.39 7.78 6.51
C VAL A 429 -19.95 7.28 7.86
N LYS A 430 -19.35 8.16 8.67
CA LYS A 430 -19.16 7.91 10.10
C LYS A 430 -19.94 8.93 10.91
N GLU A 431 -20.75 8.42 11.83
CA GLU A 431 -21.34 9.22 12.90
C GLU A 431 -20.35 9.26 14.07
N TYR A 432 -19.87 10.45 14.41
CA TYR A 432 -19.05 10.65 15.60
C TYR A 432 -19.92 11.25 16.70
N PRO A 433 -19.96 10.65 17.90
CA PRO A 433 -20.67 11.26 19.03
C PRO A 433 -20.06 12.62 19.35
N GLU A 434 -20.87 13.56 19.84
CA GLU A 434 -20.42 14.92 20.17
C GLU A 434 -19.24 14.94 21.16
N THR A 435 -19.04 13.86 21.91
CA THR A 435 -17.96 13.69 22.90
C THR A 435 -16.64 13.18 22.33
N VAL A 436 -16.52 12.89 21.03
CA VAL A 436 -15.28 12.39 20.41
C VAL A 436 -14.83 13.30 19.28
N ARG A 437 -13.54 13.63 19.25
CA ARG A 437 -12.91 14.39 18.17
C ARG A 437 -11.64 13.70 17.71
N VAL A 438 -11.52 13.52 16.41
CA VAL A 438 -10.32 12.95 15.79
C VAL A 438 -9.72 14.02 14.88
N TRP A 439 -8.42 14.25 15.04
CA TRP A 439 -7.70 15.17 14.18
C TRP A 439 -7.60 14.61 12.76
N SER A 440 -7.92 15.43 11.76
CA SER A 440 -7.81 15.08 10.33
C SER A 440 -6.72 15.87 9.61
N GLY A 441 -6.41 17.10 10.05
CA GLY A 441 -5.42 17.97 9.42
C GLY A 441 -5.72 18.30 7.95
N ARG A 442 -6.98 18.17 7.51
CA ARG A 442 -7.38 18.29 6.10
C ARG A 442 -7.07 19.65 5.47
N ILE A 443 -7.07 20.73 6.26
CA ILE A 443 -6.85 22.08 5.74
C ILE A 443 -5.43 22.55 6.03
N ASP A 444 -4.97 22.41 7.28
CA ASP A 444 -3.62 22.75 7.72
C ASP A 444 -3.32 22.11 9.10
N HIS A 445 -2.28 22.59 9.78
CA HIS A 445 -1.82 22.07 11.06
C HIS A 445 -2.36 22.84 12.29
N ASP A 446 -3.33 23.75 12.12
CA ASP A 446 -3.83 24.60 13.21
C ASP A 446 -4.97 23.93 14.00
N TRP A 447 -4.70 23.62 15.28
CA TRP A 447 -5.70 23.08 16.23
C TRP A 447 -7.03 23.86 16.20
N ASN A 448 -6.97 25.18 16.09
CA ASN A 448 -8.12 26.06 16.27
C ASN A 448 -8.95 26.24 15.00
N LYS A 449 -8.62 25.53 13.92
CA LYS A 449 -9.40 25.52 12.69
C LYS A 449 -10.35 24.34 12.67
N ALA A 450 -11.64 24.64 12.76
CA ALA A 450 -12.68 23.62 12.93
C ALA A 450 -12.67 22.55 11.81
N GLY A 451 -12.39 22.95 10.57
CA GLY A 451 -12.29 22.03 9.43
C GLY A 451 -11.08 21.08 9.44
N ASN A 452 -10.13 21.23 10.36
CA ASN A 452 -9.08 20.22 10.59
C ASN A 452 -9.54 19.09 11.51
N TRP A 453 -10.68 19.24 12.19
CA TRP A 453 -11.27 18.18 12.99
C TRP A 453 -12.28 17.41 12.15
N MET A 454 -12.32 16.10 12.33
CA MET A 454 -13.39 15.27 11.79
C MET A 454 -14.74 15.88 12.19
N CYS A 455 -15.62 16.09 11.21
CA CYS A 455 -16.93 16.74 11.33
C CYS A 455 -16.90 18.24 11.71
N GLY A 456 -15.79 18.94 11.41
CA GLY A 456 -15.78 20.39 11.34
C GLY A 456 -16.00 21.11 12.68
N SER A 457 -15.82 20.43 13.81
CA SER A 457 -16.16 20.94 15.14
C SER A 457 -14.94 20.92 16.06
N LEU A 458 -14.65 22.04 16.71
CA LEU A 458 -13.52 22.16 17.62
C LEU A 458 -13.70 21.29 18.88
N PRO A 459 -12.60 20.80 19.47
CA PRO A 459 -12.61 20.19 20.80
C PRO A 459 -13.10 21.16 21.88
N SER A 460 -13.70 20.59 22.92
CA SER A 460 -14.22 21.29 24.08
C SER A 460 -13.87 20.52 25.38
N PRO A 461 -14.18 21.07 26.57
CA PRO A 461 -13.94 20.38 27.85
C PRO A 461 -14.61 19.01 28.01
N ILE A 462 -15.57 18.64 27.16
CA ILE A 462 -16.25 17.34 27.21
C ILE A 462 -15.77 16.36 26.12
N THR A 463 -14.92 16.79 25.19
CA THR A 463 -14.50 15.97 24.05
C THR A 463 -13.23 15.20 24.32
N ASP A 464 -13.26 13.91 24.07
CA ASP A 464 -12.08 13.05 23.99
C ASP A 464 -11.41 13.24 22.63
N VAL A 465 -10.14 13.65 22.65
CA VAL A 465 -9.35 13.93 21.45
C VAL A 465 -8.39 12.78 21.15
N THR A 466 -8.40 12.33 19.91
CA THR A 466 -7.37 11.46 19.34
C THR A 466 -6.60 12.20 18.26
N ILE A 467 -5.27 12.23 18.39
CA ILE A 467 -4.34 12.68 17.37
C ILE A 467 -3.74 11.41 16.75
N PRO A 468 -4.16 11.03 15.54
CA PRO A 468 -3.79 9.76 14.93
C PRO A 468 -2.32 9.73 14.49
N SER A 469 -1.79 8.54 14.25
CA SER A 469 -0.41 8.36 13.79
C SER A 469 -0.08 9.16 12.52
N SER A 470 1.21 9.48 12.33
CA SER A 470 1.73 10.19 11.15
C SER A 470 1.18 11.61 10.89
N VAL A 471 0.50 12.24 11.85
CA VAL A 471 0.08 13.65 11.74
C VAL A 471 0.91 14.53 12.66
N ASN A 472 1.12 15.79 12.25
CA ASN A 472 1.70 16.82 13.10
C ASN A 472 0.73 17.99 13.18
N LEU A 473 0.52 18.52 14.38
CA LEU A 473 -0.32 19.69 14.58
C LEU A 473 0.25 20.65 15.62
N THR A 474 -0.15 21.90 15.50
CA THR A 474 0.31 23.01 16.34
C THR A 474 -0.88 23.70 16.97
N ILE A 475 -0.78 23.98 18.27
CA ILE A 475 -1.73 24.84 18.99
C ILE A 475 -1.28 26.29 18.78
N THR A 476 -2.04 27.06 18.00
CA THR A 476 -1.76 28.46 17.65
C THR A 476 -2.42 29.47 18.60
N SER A 477 -3.48 29.06 19.28
CA SER A 477 -4.15 29.76 20.39
C SER A 477 -4.67 28.77 21.44
N SER A 478 -5.02 29.25 22.63
CA SER A 478 -5.46 28.40 23.75
C SER A 478 -6.55 27.38 23.38
N ALA A 479 -6.34 26.12 23.78
CA ALA A 479 -7.16 24.97 23.43
C ALA A 479 -7.61 24.17 24.67
N TRP A 480 -8.59 23.27 24.48
CA TRP A 480 -9.33 22.60 25.55
C TRP A 480 -9.70 21.19 25.13
N VAL A 481 -9.56 20.22 26.03
CA VAL A 481 -9.95 18.82 25.81
C VAL A 481 -10.41 18.18 27.10
N LYS A 482 -11.24 17.14 27.01
CA LYS A 482 -11.46 16.21 28.12
C LYS A 482 -10.26 15.28 28.25
N ASN A 483 -10.23 14.19 27.51
CA ASN A 483 -9.07 13.32 27.41
C ASN A 483 -8.27 13.64 26.14
N ILE A 484 -6.96 13.42 26.15
CA ILE A 484 -6.12 13.47 24.94
C ILE A 484 -5.31 12.20 24.78
N LEU A 485 -5.36 11.63 23.57
CA LEU A 485 -4.53 10.54 23.11
C LEU A 485 -3.69 11.02 21.92
N ILE A 486 -2.36 11.03 22.10
CA ILE A 486 -1.39 11.24 21.02
C ILE A 486 -0.90 9.86 20.61
N GLU A 487 -1.27 9.38 19.43
CA GLU A 487 -0.86 8.05 18.95
C GLU A 487 0.64 8.01 18.59
N ALA A 488 1.18 6.80 18.42
CA ALA A 488 2.56 6.63 18.00
C ALA A 488 2.81 7.34 16.67
N GLU A 489 3.98 7.97 16.51
CA GLU A 489 4.35 8.77 15.32
C GLU A 489 3.55 10.07 15.12
N ALA A 490 2.60 10.39 15.99
CA ALA A 490 1.92 11.68 15.97
C ALA A 490 2.75 12.77 16.67
N GLY A 491 2.63 14.02 16.22
CA GLY A 491 3.29 15.19 16.79
C GLY A 491 2.30 16.26 17.28
N LEU A 492 2.47 16.72 18.51
CA LEU A 492 1.73 17.84 19.10
C LEU A 492 2.70 18.93 19.59
N SER A 493 2.59 20.14 19.03
CA SER A 493 3.40 21.31 19.41
C SER A 493 2.56 22.42 20.05
N LEU A 494 3.00 22.95 21.20
CA LEU A 494 2.26 24.01 21.92
C LEU A 494 2.67 25.45 21.58
N GLY A 495 3.85 25.68 21.01
CA GLY A 495 4.41 27.03 20.91
C GLY A 495 4.45 27.74 22.27
N ALA A 496 3.82 28.91 22.38
CA ALA A 496 3.69 29.65 23.65
C ALA A 496 2.27 29.56 24.26
N ASN A 497 1.42 28.68 23.74
CA ASN A 497 -0.01 28.65 24.05
C ASN A 497 -0.35 27.72 25.22
N THR A 498 -1.61 27.77 25.65
CA THR A 498 -2.14 26.94 26.74
C THR A 498 -3.04 25.82 26.22
N LEU A 499 -2.83 24.60 26.71
CA LEU A 499 -3.76 23.47 26.52
C LEU A 499 -4.37 23.10 27.88
N LYS A 500 -5.69 23.25 27.99
CA LYS A 500 -6.47 22.87 29.17
C LYS A 500 -6.98 21.43 29.00
N VAL A 501 -6.71 20.59 30.00
CA VAL A 501 -7.02 19.17 30.00
C VAL A 501 -7.88 18.85 31.22
N TYR A 502 -9.11 18.41 30.98
CA TYR A 502 -10.07 18.16 32.05
C TYR A 502 -9.97 16.71 32.55
N GLY A 503 -9.53 15.78 31.72
CA GLY A 503 -9.37 14.35 32.00
C GLY A 503 -7.92 13.89 31.89
N ASN A 504 -7.73 12.75 31.25
CA ASN A 504 -6.47 12.03 31.13
C ASN A 504 -5.63 12.51 29.96
N TRP A 505 -4.31 12.40 30.14
CA TRP A 505 -3.29 12.62 29.13
C TRP A 505 -2.59 11.31 28.81
N THR A 506 -2.70 10.86 27.57
CA THR A 506 -2.00 9.66 27.07
C THR A 506 -1.16 10.04 25.86
N ASN A 507 0.16 9.82 25.97
CA ASN A 507 1.11 10.13 24.91
C ASN A 507 1.90 8.89 24.50
N LEU A 508 1.67 8.44 23.25
CA LEU A 508 2.42 7.40 22.56
C LEU A 508 3.36 7.99 21.49
N GLY A 509 3.13 9.25 21.08
CA GLY A 509 3.87 9.96 20.05
C GLY A 509 4.90 10.95 20.59
N ASN A 510 5.03 12.07 19.90
CA ASN A 510 5.96 13.15 20.20
C ASN A 510 5.21 14.41 20.67
N PHE A 511 5.52 14.87 21.88
CA PHE A 511 4.98 16.10 22.42
C PHE A 511 6.09 17.15 22.55
N ILE A 512 5.87 18.32 21.94
CA ILE A 512 6.84 19.43 21.91
C ILE A 512 6.24 20.61 22.71
N PRO A 513 6.55 20.70 24.01
CA PRO A 513 5.94 21.71 24.88
C PRO A 513 6.33 23.15 24.54
N ASN A 514 7.51 23.37 23.93
CA ASN A 514 8.08 24.70 23.67
C ASN A 514 8.10 25.56 24.96
N THR A 515 7.47 26.74 24.96
CA THR A 515 7.29 27.58 26.16
C THR A 515 5.85 27.58 26.66
N GLY A 516 5.02 26.68 26.13
CA GLY A 516 3.60 26.61 26.41
C GLY A 516 3.27 26.00 27.77
N THR A 517 1.99 26.06 28.10
CA THR A 517 1.46 25.60 29.39
C THR A 517 0.41 24.53 29.21
N VAL A 518 0.57 23.40 29.91
CA VAL A 518 -0.50 22.42 30.07
C VAL A 518 -1.14 22.63 31.43
N VAL A 519 -2.46 22.82 31.43
CA VAL A 519 -3.26 23.04 32.65
C VAL A 519 -4.21 21.87 32.82
N PHE A 520 -4.03 21.10 33.89
CA PHE A 520 -5.02 20.14 34.35
C PHE A 520 -6.01 20.87 35.25
N GLU A 521 -7.22 21.12 34.76
CA GLU A 521 -8.28 21.83 35.47
C GLU A 521 -9.54 20.97 35.60
N ASP A 522 -10.49 21.40 36.44
CA ASP A 522 -11.71 20.71 36.90
C ASP A 522 -11.61 20.16 38.32
N SER A 523 -12.58 19.34 38.77
CA SER A 523 -12.55 18.67 40.08
C SER A 523 -12.38 17.14 39.98
N GLY A 524 -12.16 16.62 38.77
CA GLY A 524 -12.06 15.19 38.47
C GLY A 524 -10.63 14.67 38.59
N ASN A 525 -10.50 13.37 38.88
CA ASN A 525 -9.21 12.71 38.84
C ASN A 525 -8.69 12.59 37.40
N ALA A 526 -7.38 12.74 37.23
CA ALA A 526 -6.70 12.64 35.95
C ALA A 526 -5.39 11.87 36.07
N THR A 527 -4.93 11.35 34.95
CA THR A 527 -3.64 10.65 34.84
C THR A 527 -2.79 11.20 33.70
N ILE A 528 -1.47 11.21 33.90
CA ILE A 528 -0.48 11.43 32.83
C ILE A 528 0.21 10.10 32.55
N LEU A 529 0.01 9.56 31.36
CA LEU A 529 0.60 8.33 30.86
C LEU A 529 1.47 8.62 29.63
N LYS A 530 2.75 8.28 29.74
CA LYS A 530 3.70 8.27 28.63
C LYS A 530 4.24 6.86 28.45
N TYR A 531 4.11 6.32 27.23
CA TYR A 531 4.71 5.05 26.87
C TYR A 531 6.09 5.30 26.25
N GLY A 532 7.13 4.75 26.88
CA GLY A 532 8.52 4.99 26.53
C GLY A 532 9.05 6.32 27.07
N GLY A 533 9.92 6.25 28.09
CA GLY A 533 10.57 7.42 28.68
C GLY A 533 9.70 8.25 29.63
N ASN A 534 10.06 9.52 29.78
CA ASN A 534 9.39 10.50 30.65
C ASN A 534 8.48 11.41 29.81
N GLU A 535 7.33 11.80 30.37
CA GLU A 535 6.56 12.89 29.76
C GLU A 535 7.25 14.22 30.00
N THR A 536 7.25 15.14 29.03
CA THR A 536 8.00 16.40 29.13
C THR A 536 7.10 17.61 28.97
N PHE A 537 7.14 18.52 29.94
CA PHE A 537 6.44 19.80 29.91
C PHE A 537 7.41 20.96 30.10
N PHE A 538 7.05 22.13 29.56
CA PHE A 538 7.70 23.38 29.95
C PHE A 538 6.99 23.95 31.17
N ASN A 539 5.70 24.29 31.05
CA ASN A 539 4.87 24.61 32.21
C ASN A 539 3.77 23.57 32.40
N LEU A 540 3.66 23.06 33.63
CA LEU A 540 2.59 22.15 34.05
C LEU A 540 1.87 22.76 35.24
N THR A 541 0.58 23.06 35.07
CA THR A 541 -0.27 23.57 36.14
C THR A 541 -1.32 22.53 36.53
N ILE A 542 -1.45 22.30 37.83
CA ILE A 542 -2.49 21.49 38.44
C ILE A 542 -3.45 22.44 39.14
N ASP A 543 -4.66 22.57 38.60
CA ASP A 543 -5.76 23.37 39.13
C ASP A 543 -7.01 22.48 39.27
N LYS A 544 -6.83 21.36 39.98
CA LYS A 544 -7.79 20.25 40.05
C LYS A 544 -8.82 20.39 41.17
N GLY A 545 -8.93 21.53 41.84
CA GLY A 545 -9.88 21.72 42.95
C GLY A 545 -9.66 20.71 44.08
N LEU A 546 -10.53 19.71 44.19
CA LEU A 546 -10.40 18.57 45.12
C LEU A 546 -9.88 17.27 44.45
N GLY A 547 -9.79 17.26 43.13
CA GLY A 547 -9.34 16.14 42.32
C GLY A 547 -7.83 15.90 42.38
N LYS A 548 -7.45 14.68 41.98
CA LYS A 548 -6.07 14.20 41.98
C LYS A 548 -5.52 14.05 40.57
N LEU A 549 -4.32 14.59 40.32
CA LEU A 549 -3.51 14.28 39.15
C LEU A 549 -2.43 13.25 39.54
N THR A 550 -2.55 12.04 39.01
CA THR A 550 -1.53 11.00 39.16
C THR A 550 -0.60 10.98 37.96
N THR A 551 0.71 11.14 38.16
CA THR A 551 1.67 11.27 37.06
C THR A 551 2.56 10.04 36.92
N GLY A 552 2.97 9.71 35.68
CA GLY A 552 4.19 8.94 35.45
C GLY A 552 5.45 9.75 35.82
N SER A 553 6.60 9.24 35.39
CA SER A 553 7.85 10.03 35.44
C SER A 553 7.70 11.23 34.51
N THR A 554 7.84 12.43 35.07
CA THR A 554 7.49 13.68 34.39
C THR A 554 8.62 14.69 34.52
N LEU A 555 8.96 15.33 33.40
CA LEU A 555 10.06 16.24 33.23
C LEU A 555 9.56 17.66 33.06
N ILE A 556 10.06 18.58 33.87
CA ILE A 556 9.89 20.02 33.68
C ILE A 556 11.20 20.56 33.10
N LEU A 557 11.11 21.09 31.88
CA LEU A 557 12.25 21.62 31.13
C LEU A 557 12.88 22.83 31.85
N PRO A 558 14.16 23.15 31.56
CA PRO A 558 14.84 24.33 32.09
C PRO A 558 14.00 25.61 31.99
N ARG A 559 13.96 26.41 33.07
CA ARG A 559 13.09 27.59 33.28
C ARG A 559 11.57 27.33 33.32
N GLY A 560 11.16 26.10 33.10
CA GLY A 560 9.77 25.66 33.21
C GLY A 560 9.26 25.69 34.65
N THR A 561 7.94 25.75 34.81
CA THR A 561 7.26 25.78 36.11
C THR A 561 6.31 24.61 36.29
N LEU A 562 6.48 23.89 37.39
CA LEU A 562 5.44 23.04 37.97
C LEU A 562 4.66 23.85 39.00
N LEU A 563 3.37 24.09 38.75
CA LEU A 563 2.49 24.85 39.65
C LEU A 563 1.37 23.95 40.17
N VAL A 564 1.36 23.67 41.47
CA VAL A 564 0.26 22.95 42.14
C VAL A 564 -0.67 23.98 42.75
N LYS A 565 -1.51 24.60 41.92
CA LYS A 565 -2.41 25.70 42.32
C LYS A 565 -3.53 25.21 43.24
N SER A 566 -4.20 24.12 42.87
CA SER A 566 -5.24 23.47 43.67
C SER A 566 -5.31 21.97 43.33
N GLY A 567 -5.89 21.15 44.22
CA GLY A 567 -5.95 19.69 44.05
C GLY A 567 -4.75 18.94 44.61
N ILE A 568 -4.62 17.67 44.20
CA ILE A 568 -3.59 16.75 44.70
C ILE A 568 -2.67 16.36 43.55
N LEU A 569 -1.37 16.61 43.68
CA LEU A 569 -0.33 16.01 42.84
C LEU A 569 0.16 14.71 43.50
N ASP A 570 0.05 13.61 42.78
CA ASP A 570 0.45 12.28 43.22
C ASP A 570 1.47 11.68 42.26
N VAL A 571 2.73 11.58 42.70
CA VAL A 571 3.80 10.90 41.98
C VAL A 571 3.97 9.51 42.62
N PRO A 572 3.49 8.43 41.99
CA PRO A 572 3.50 7.09 42.59
C PRO A 572 4.91 6.55 42.85
N LEU A 573 4.99 5.52 43.70
CA LEU A 573 6.25 4.84 44.00
C LEU A 573 6.94 4.35 42.71
N GLY A 574 8.25 4.63 42.60
CA GLY A 574 9.04 4.29 41.41
C GLY A 574 8.92 5.29 40.24
N LYS A 575 8.13 6.36 40.39
CA LYS A 575 8.09 7.50 39.46
C LYS A 575 8.76 8.72 40.09
N VAL A 576 9.23 9.63 39.24
CA VAL A 576 9.98 10.83 39.66
C VAL A 576 9.48 12.06 38.92
N MET A 577 9.31 13.16 39.65
CA MET A 577 9.15 14.49 39.08
C MET A 577 10.53 15.14 38.93
N PHE A 578 10.95 15.43 37.71
CA PHE A 578 12.26 15.99 37.41
C PHE A 578 12.15 17.49 37.16
N LEU A 579 12.93 18.28 37.91
CA LEU A 579 13.10 19.71 37.71
C LEU A 579 14.49 19.94 37.10
N GLN A 580 14.54 20.11 35.77
CA GLN A 580 15.79 20.22 35.03
C GLN A 580 16.44 21.60 35.10
N SER A 581 17.76 21.62 35.04
CA SER A 581 18.57 22.81 34.90
C SER A 581 19.42 22.70 33.64
N ALA A 582 19.84 23.85 33.11
CA ALA A 582 20.73 23.95 31.97
C ALA A 582 21.75 25.06 32.23
N ALA A 583 22.76 25.14 31.36
CA ALA A 583 23.73 26.22 31.39
C ALA A 583 23.01 27.59 31.38
N PRO A 584 23.44 28.54 32.21
CA PRO A 584 22.78 29.82 32.34
C PRO A 584 22.91 30.63 31.05
N THR A 585 21.80 31.21 30.60
CA THR A 585 21.79 32.17 29.49
C THR A 585 21.90 33.57 30.05
N PHE A 586 22.90 34.35 29.64
CA PHE A 586 23.13 35.71 30.16
C PHE A 586 23.23 35.76 31.71
N PHE A 587 23.85 34.75 32.33
CA PHE A 587 24.04 34.63 33.78
C PHE A 587 22.76 34.37 34.60
N VAL A 588 21.63 34.08 33.95
CA VAL A 588 20.36 33.71 34.60
C VAL A 588 20.31 32.20 34.84
N ASP A 589 19.98 31.80 36.06
CA ASP A 589 19.72 30.42 36.48
C ASP A 589 18.59 29.83 35.63
N ASN A 590 18.89 28.71 34.97
CA ASN A 590 17.96 28.02 34.07
C ASN A 590 17.33 26.79 34.74
N THR A 591 17.28 26.78 36.07
CA THR A 591 16.67 25.70 36.84
C THR A 591 15.14 25.77 36.80
N ALA A 592 14.51 24.65 36.44
CA ALA A 592 13.07 24.46 36.52
C ALA A 592 12.61 24.54 37.98
N ARG A 593 11.41 25.06 38.18
CA ARG A 593 10.94 25.43 39.52
C ARG A 593 9.67 24.69 39.92
N LEU A 594 9.61 24.29 41.18
CA LEU A 594 8.34 24.04 41.86
C LEU A 594 7.79 25.37 42.34
N GLY A 595 6.80 25.91 41.63
CA GLY A 595 6.13 27.14 41.98
C GLY A 595 5.38 27.05 43.32
N ARG A 596 4.54 28.06 43.58
CA ARG A 596 3.70 28.08 44.79
C ARG A 596 2.81 26.85 44.84
N VAL A 597 2.78 26.18 45.99
CA VAL A 597 1.91 25.02 46.22
C VAL A 597 0.73 25.48 47.05
N GLY A 598 -0.42 25.66 46.39
CA GLY A 598 -1.73 25.89 47.04
C GLY A 598 -2.52 24.61 47.26
N GLY A 599 -2.20 23.55 46.52
CA GLY A 599 -2.77 22.20 46.70
C GLY A 599 -1.94 21.31 47.63
N THR A 600 -2.04 19.99 47.43
CA THR A 600 -1.29 18.97 48.19
C THR A 600 -0.38 18.18 47.27
N ILE A 601 0.84 17.88 47.72
CA ILE A 601 1.73 16.89 47.09
C ILE A 601 1.76 15.66 48.01
N THR A 602 1.50 14.46 47.48
CA THR A 602 1.42 13.25 48.31
C THR A 602 2.78 12.92 48.95
N ALA A 603 2.76 12.35 50.16
CA ALA A 603 3.95 12.12 50.97
C ALA A 603 4.98 11.14 50.36
N ASN A 604 4.57 10.35 49.38
CA ASN A 604 5.41 9.40 48.64
C ASN A 604 5.98 9.98 47.34
N SER A 605 5.63 11.22 47.00
CA SER A 605 6.11 11.86 45.78
C SER A 605 7.61 12.16 45.87
N THR A 606 8.36 11.61 44.91
CA THR A 606 9.81 11.82 44.80
C THR A 606 10.11 12.85 43.72
N PHE A 607 10.96 13.80 44.07
CA PHE A 607 11.45 14.85 43.20
C PHE A 607 12.94 14.67 42.99
N LEU A 608 13.39 14.94 41.77
CA LEU A 608 14.78 15.12 41.45
C LEU A 608 14.95 16.53 40.93
N THR A 609 15.75 17.34 41.61
CA THR A 609 16.05 18.72 41.21
C THR A 609 17.51 18.80 40.82
N SER A 610 17.75 19.39 39.65
CA SER A 610 19.10 19.64 39.16
C SER A 610 19.44 21.12 39.24
N ARG A 611 20.72 21.42 39.39
CA ARG A 611 21.27 22.77 39.40
C ARG A 611 22.58 22.79 38.65
N TYR A 612 22.66 23.64 37.62
CA TYR A 612 23.90 23.86 36.90
C TYR A 612 24.87 24.72 37.71
N ILE A 613 26.12 24.26 37.82
CA ILE A 613 27.23 24.92 38.49
C ILE A 613 28.30 25.21 37.42
N ALA A 614 28.43 26.48 37.04
CA ALA A 614 29.34 26.90 35.99
C ALA A 614 30.82 26.75 36.38
N SER A 615 31.66 26.33 35.43
CA SER A 615 33.12 26.34 35.56
C SER A 615 33.65 27.78 35.56
N PRO A 616 34.61 28.15 36.44
CA PRO A 616 35.29 29.44 36.37
C PRO A 616 36.11 29.59 35.09
N ALA A 617 35.84 30.65 34.31
CA ALA A 617 36.43 30.92 32.99
C ALA A 617 37.96 31.13 32.93
N SER A 618 38.70 30.97 34.03
CA SER A 618 40.16 31.07 34.05
C SER A 618 40.77 30.26 35.21
N ARG A 619 41.04 28.97 35.00
CA ARG A 619 41.84 28.17 35.94
C ARG A 619 43.14 27.78 35.27
N LEU A 620 44.23 28.43 35.67
CA LEU A 620 45.56 27.86 35.50
C LEU A 620 45.56 26.50 36.22
N PRO A 621 46.08 25.43 35.58
CA PRO A 621 46.12 24.10 36.18
C PRO A 621 46.83 24.15 37.54
N TYR A 622 46.40 23.27 38.43
CA TYR A 622 46.89 23.06 39.78
C TYR A 622 48.36 22.58 39.79
N LEU A 623 49.27 23.42 39.32
CA LEU A 623 50.71 23.17 39.23
C LEU A 623 51.52 23.97 40.26
N TYR A 624 50.85 24.79 41.09
CA TYR A 624 51.50 25.52 42.18
C TYR A 624 50.89 25.12 43.54
N PRO A 625 51.69 24.65 44.51
CA PRO A 625 51.25 24.47 45.90
C PRO A 625 50.76 25.82 46.45
N GLY A 626 49.51 25.88 46.94
CA GLY A 626 48.99 27.05 47.67
C GLY A 626 47.77 27.78 47.09
N ARG A 627 47.16 27.35 45.96
CA ARG A 627 45.90 27.95 45.46
C ARG A 627 44.65 27.20 45.99
N PRO A 628 43.66 27.88 46.59
CA PRO A 628 42.41 27.25 47.03
C PRO A 628 41.51 26.86 45.84
N ALA A 629 40.79 25.74 45.97
CA ALA A 629 39.75 25.33 45.03
C ALA A 629 38.57 26.35 45.05
N PRO A 630 37.92 26.63 43.90
CA PRO A 630 36.70 27.40 43.85
C PRO A 630 35.65 26.75 44.72
N THR A 631 34.89 27.63 45.33
CA THR A 631 33.92 27.30 46.33
C THR A 631 32.59 27.87 45.88
N VAL A 632 31.51 27.15 46.15
CA VAL A 632 30.13 27.63 46.06
C VAL A 632 29.43 27.45 47.41
N LEU A 633 28.38 28.23 47.65
CA LEU A 633 27.48 28.01 48.78
C LEU A 633 26.25 27.26 48.29
N LEU A 634 26.05 26.05 48.80
CA LEU A 634 24.93 25.18 48.43
C LEU A 634 23.99 24.97 49.61
N ALA A 635 22.74 24.65 49.30
CA ALA A 635 21.70 24.37 50.28
C ALA A 635 20.84 23.18 49.84
N PRO A 636 20.31 22.38 50.78
CA PRO A 636 19.29 21.39 50.50
C PRO A 636 17.98 22.05 50.05
N SER A 637 17.50 21.72 48.85
CA SER A 637 16.20 22.16 48.31
C SER A 637 15.10 21.08 48.42
N LEU A 638 15.47 19.87 48.86
CA LEU A 638 14.57 18.75 49.11
C LEU A 638 14.79 18.17 50.52
N LYS A 639 13.72 17.63 51.13
CA LYS A 639 13.76 16.98 52.44
C LYS A 639 14.46 15.62 52.35
N GLY A 640 15.20 15.28 53.40
CA GLY A 640 15.80 13.94 53.57
C GLY A 640 17.10 13.74 52.80
N LEU A 641 17.73 14.82 52.33
CA LEU A 641 19.02 14.76 51.64
C LEU A 641 20.15 14.36 52.61
N VAL A 642 21.06 13.54 52.10
CA VAL A 642 22.32 13.18 52.77
C VAL A 642 23.49 13.61 51.91
N LEU A 643 24.63 13.90 52.54
CA LEU A 643 25.82 14.43 51.87
C LEU A 643 26.30 13.56 50.69
N MET A 644 26.11 12.24 50.76
CA MET A 644 26.47 11.30 49.70
C MET A 644 25.83 11.66 48.35
N GLN A 645 24.61 12.21 48.33
CA GLN A 645 23.98 12.63 47.08
C GLN A 645 24.73 13.77 46.40
N TRP A 646 25.32 14.70 47.17
CA TRP A 646 26.21 15.72 46.60
C TRP A 646 27.57 15.14 46.19
N SER A 647 28.00 14.04 46.81
CA SER A 647 29.33 13.44 46.58
C SER A 647 29.44 12.65 45.28
N ASP A 648 28.32 12.21 44.73
CA ASP A 648 28.28 11.54 43.44
C ASP A 648 28.34 12.57 42.30
N ASP A 649 27.60 13.67 42.45
CA ASP A 649 27.47 14.68 41.39
C ASP A 649 28.53 15.79 41.41
N ILE A 650 29.14 16.02 42.58
CA ILE A 650 30.25 16.96 42.77
C ILE A 650 31.41 16.13 43.31
N LEU A 651 32.62 16.28 42.75
CA LEU A 651 33.82 15.51 43.14
C LEU A 651 34.24 15.76 44.61
N ILE A 652 33.51 15.22 45.60
CA ILE A 652 33.73 15.39 47.04
C ILE A 652 34.78 14.37 47.53
N LYS A 653 35.98 14.85 47.87
CA LYS A 653 36.96 14.07 48.66
C LYS A 653 36.60 14.14 50.15
N LEU A 654 36.38 12.98 50.79
CA LEU A 654 36.10 12.80 52.23
C LEU A 654 37.01 13.70 53.09
N GLY A 655 36.39 14.50 53.98
CA GLY A 655 37.08 15.27 55.02
C GLY A 655 37.64 16.64 54.64
N ALA A 656 37.56 17.09 53.37
CA ALA A 656 38.21 18.34 52.94
C ALA A 656 37.42 19.25 51.97
N THR A 657 36.22 18.87 51.54
CA THR A 657 35.52 19.55 50.43
C THR A 657 34.17 20.18 50.79
N VAL A 658 33.49 19.72 51.85
CA VAL A 658 32.24 20.33 52.33
C VAL A 658 32.37 20.74 53.79
N ALA A 659 32.01 21.98 54.11
CA ALA A 659 32.04 22.54 55.46
C ALA A 659 30.71 23.18 55.83
N ALA A 660 30.29 22.94 57.07
CA ALA A 660 29.22 23.68 57.72
C ALA A 660 29.80 24.89 58.45
N TYR A 661 29.06 25.99 58.45
CA TYR A 661 29.33 27.10 59.35
C TYR A 661 28.79 26.76 60.75
N ASN A 662 29.57 27.02 61.79
CA ASN A 662 29.17 26.87 63.18
C ASN A 662 28.75 28.25 63.71
N GLU A 663 27.45 28.52 63.59
CA GLU A 663 26.82 29.80 63.91
C GLU A 663 26.98 30.19 65.39
N LYS A 664 27.21 29.20 66.28
CA LYS A 664 27.36 29.37 67.73
C LYS A 664 28.81 29.35 68.22
N ASN A 665 29.80 29.46 67.34
CA ASN A 665 31.20 29.45 67.75
C ASN A 665 31.51 30.70 68.61
N SER A 666 31.84 30.48 69.89
CA SER A 666 32.09 31.52 70.89
C SER A 666 33.57 31.91 71.05
N VAL A 667 34.50 31.24 70.34
CA VAL A 667 35.95 31.29 70.63
C VAL A 667 36.69 32.42 69.90
N GLY A 668 36.07 33.07 68.90
CA GLY A 668 36.74 34.09 68.08
C GLY A 668 37.95 33.57 67.29
N ASP A 669 38.62 34.44 66.54
CA ASP A 669 39.86 34.10 65.82
C ASP A 669 40.99 33.90 66.83
N ARG A 670 41.72 32.78 66.77
CA ARG A 670 42.92 32.57 67.61
C ARG A 670 44.18 32.91 66.80
N ASP A 671 45.05 33.64 67.45
CA ASP A 671 46.30 34.25 67.00
C ASP A 671 47.29 33.32 66.24
N SER A 672 48.04 33.97 65.33
CA SER A 672 49.25 33.61 64.56
C SER A 672 49.37 32.30 63.76
N ILE A 673 48.48 31.30 63.88
CA ILE A 673 48.44 30.14 62.96
C ILE A 673 47.04 29.97 62.38
N LYS A 674 46.87 30.53 61.18
CA LYS A 674 45.65 30.69 60.38
C LYS A 674 44.82 29.42 60.21
N ARG A 675 43.85 29.18 61.12
CA ARG A 675 42.73 28.25 60.90
C ARG A 675 41.44 28.83 61.47
N ASN A 676 40.66 29.43 60.58
CA ASN A 676 39.30 29.96 60.74
C ASN A 676 38.44 29.08 61.68
N SER A 677 38.04 29.60 62.85
CA SER A 677 37.49 28.77 63.95
C SER A 677 36.00 28.39 63.81
N ALA A 678 35.24 29.04 62.90
CA ALA A 678 33.79 28.80 62.74
C ALA A 678 33.43 27.76 61.67
N TRP A 679 34.32 27.42 60.74
CA TRP A 679 34.04 26.41 59.71
C TRP A 679 34.39 25.01 60.21
N ARG A 680 33.49 24.05 60.01
CA ARG A 680 33.72 22.64 60.36
C ARG A 680 33.45 21.76 59.15
N PHE A 681 34.50 21.09 58.66
CA PHE A 681 34.36 20.10 57.60
C PHE A 681 33.46 18.95 58.05
N LEU A 682 32.64 18.46 57.12
CA LEU A 682 31.80 17.30 57.34
C LEU A 682 32.66 16.03 57.24
N GLY A 683 32.63 15.20 58.27
CA GLY A 683 33.47 14.01 58.39
C GLY A 683 32.87 12.72 57.84
N SER A 684 31.61 12.73 57.36
CA SER A 684 30.92 11.53 56.86
C SER A 684 29.94 11.86 55.74
N TYR A 685 29.87 11.00 54.72
CA TYR A 685 28.90 11.10 53.62
C TYR A 685 27.46 10.78 54.04
N THR A 686 27.24 10.14 55.19
CA THR A 686 25.89 9.81 55.68
C THR A 686 25.23 10.94 56.48
N ILE A 687 25.91 12.07 56.61
CA ILE A 687 25.37 13.24 57.33
C ILE A 687 24.12 13.75 56.61
N SER A 688 23.03 13.85 57.36
CA SER A 688 21.80 14.52 56.92
C SER A 688 22.05 16.01 56.74
N LEU A 689 21.55 16.56 55.64
CA LEU A 689 21.62 17.98 55.32
C LEU A 689 20.25 18.61 55.58
N PRO A 690 20.04 19.33 56.70
CA PRO A 690 18.74 19.91 57.03
C PRO A 690 18.33 21.00 56.03
N ILE A 691 17.04 21.04 55.71
CA ILE A 691 16.44 22.12 54.93
C ILE A 691 16.68 23.47 55.62
N GLY A 692 17.03 24.49 54.83
CA GLY A 692 17.26 25.85 55.31
C GLY A 692 18.67 26.12 55.84
N LYS A 693 19.52 25.10 55.97
CA LYS A 693 20.95 25.27 56.30
C LYS A 693 21.80 25.38 55.05
N GLY A 694 22.74 26.32 55.02
CA GLY A 694 23.70 26.45 53.94
C GLY A 694 25.03 25.75 54.24
N TYR A 695 25.76 25.42 53.18
CA TYR A 695 27.04 24.70 53.24
C TYR A 695 28.03 25.29 52.26
N LYS A 696 29.29 25.30 52.65
CA LYS A 696 30.40 25.63 51.76
C LYS A 696 30.87 24.37 51.07
N VAL A 697 30.90 24.38 49.74
CA VAL A 697 31.27 23.23 48.91
C VAL A 697 32.37 23.64 47.94
N ASN A 698 33.48 22.91 47.94
CA ASN A 698 34.54 23.06 46.96
C ASN A 698 34.17 22.27 45.71
N VAL A 699 34.08 22.94 44.57
CA VAL A 699 33.63 22.37 43.28
C VAL A 699 34.79 22.25 42.29
N GLY A 700 34.92 21.06 41.68
CA GLY A 700 35.83 20.72 40.56
C GLY A 700 37.34 20.92 40.79
N LEU A 701 38.14 19.91 40.42
CA LEU A 701 39.60 20.02 40.20
C LEU A 701 39.98 19.90 38.71
N ASP A 702 39.00 19.74 37.83
CA ASP A 702 39.09 19.22 36.46
C ASP A 702 38.57 20.20 35.38
N ASN A 703 38.17 21.41 35.76
CA ASN A 703 37.78 22.53 34.87
C ASN A 703 36.49 22.35 34.04
N ASN A 704 35.65 21.35 34.33
CA ASN A 704 34.37 21.14 33.63
C ASN A 704 33.18 21.81 34.36
N ASP A 705 32.09 22.01 33.64
CA ASP A 705 30.81 22.41 34.23
C ASP A 705 30.17 21.22 34.95
N ASP A 706 29.59 21.46 36.13
CA ASP A 706 28.95 20.43 36.94
C ASP A 706 27.42 20.58 36.94
N LEU A 707 26.69 19.46 36.96
CA LEU A 707 25.24 19.44 37.13
C LEU A 707 24.89 18.69 38.43
N LEU A 708 24.69 19.44 39.51
CA LEU A 708 24.26 18.89 40.79
C LEU A 708 22.84 18.34 40.66
N THR A 709 22.59 17.08 41.03
CA THR A 709 21.29 16.42 40.85
C THR A 709 20.84 15.69 42.13
N VAL A 710 19.98 16.33 42.91
CA VAL A 710 19.55 15.77 44.20
C VAL A 710 18.15 15.18 44.14
N MET A 711 17.93 14.07 44.85
CA MET A 711 16.66 13.36 44.90
C MET A 711 16.11 13.29 46.33
N GLY A 712 14.84 13.64 46.50
CA GLY A 712 14.20 13.65 47.79
C GLY A 712 12.74 14.05 47.72
N LYS A 713 12.16 14.37 48.87
CA LYS A 713 10.77 14.87 48.95
C LYS A 713 10.76 16.39 48.82
N PRO A 714 9.79 17.00 48.13
CA PRO A 714 9.73 18.45 48.00
C PRO A 714 9.50 19.10 49.36
N GLN A 715 10.18 20.23 49.60
CA GLN A 715 9.81 21.12 50.69
C GLN A 715 8.59 21.96 50.27
N VAL A 716 7.51 21.85 51.03
CA VAL A 716 6.25 22.57 50.83
C VAL A 716 5.83 23.22 52.13
N GLY A 717 5.24 24.40 52.05
CA GLY A 717 4.73 25.11 53.22
C GLY A 717 5.84 25.81 54.00
N GLU A 718 5.53 26.20 55.24
CA GLU A 718 6.41 26.99 56.09
C GLU A 718 7.65 26.21 56.55
N VAL A 719 8.79 26.90 56.64
CA VAL A 719 10.06 26.40 57.19
C VAL A 719 10.59 27.41 58.18
N LEU A 720 10.88 26.95 59.40
CA LEU A 720 11.53 27.73 60.43
C LEU A 720 13.02 27.41 60.44
N VAL A 721 13.85 28.39 60.11
CA VAL A 721 15.31 28.24 60.06
C VAL A 721 15.93 28.90 61.29
N PRO A 722 16.55 28.15 62.20
CA PRO A 722 17.15 28.72 63.40
C PRO A 722 18.34 29.61 63.04
N ILE A 723 18.38 30.78 63.65
CA ILE A 723 19.48 31.74 63.55
C ILE A 723 19.99 32.09 64.96
N SER A 724 21.29 32.28 65.06
CA SER A 724 21.93 32.64 66.34
C SER A 724 22.66 33.97 66.28
N TYR A 725 22.52 34.72 67.36
CA TYR A 725 23.27 35.93 67.67
C TYR A 725 24.02 35.76 68.99
N SER A 726 25.31 36.13 68.98
CA SER A 726 26.14 36.24 70.17
C SER A 726 27.07 37.43 70.01
N GLU A 727 27.23 38.22 71.07
CA GLU A 727 28.19 39.34 71.10
C GLU A 727 29.65 38.87 71.01
N ASN A 728 29.92 37.61 71.38
CA ASN A 728 31.24 36.97 71.31
C ASN A 728 31.29 35.94 70.16
N GLY A 729 32.41 35.86 69.43
CA GLY A 729 32.61 34.84 68.40
C GLY A 729 32.13 35.26 66.99
N THR A 730 31.14 34.55 66.43
CA THR A 730 30.62 34.77 65.04
C THR A 730 29.76 36.02 64.86
N LYS A 731 29.44 36.77 65.93
CA LYS A 731 28.76 38.08 65.86
C LYS A 731 27.49 38.12 64.99
N GLY A 732 26.68 37.07 65.06
CA GLY A 732 25.41 36.99 64.33
C GLY A 732 25.51 36.49 62.90
N TRP A 733 26.68 36.13 62.38
CA TRP A 733 26.75 35.54 61.04
C TRP A 733 26.10 34.15 61.01
N ASN A 734 25.16 33.95 60.08
CA ASN A 734 24.46 32.69 59.87
C ASN A 734 24.52 32.31 58.40
N LEU A 735 24.98 31.08 58.11
CA LEU A 735 24.93 30.51 56.76
C LEU A 735 23.64 29.72 56.60
N ILE A 736 22.68 30.33 55.92
CA ILE A 736 21.37 29.74 55.66
C ILE A 736 21.25 29.37 54.18
N GLY A 737 20.18 28.68 53.85
CA GLY A 737 19.97 28.13 52.51
C GLY A 737 18.56 28.32 52.04
N ASN A 738 18.37 28.45 50.73
CA ASN A 738 17.05 28.43 50.13
C ASN A 738 16.42 27.04 50.37
N PRO A 739 15.30 26.96 51.13
CA PRO A 739 14.70 25.69 51.50
C PRO A 739 13.84 25.08 50.38
N TYR A 740 13.59 25.79 49.28
CA TYR A 740 12.65 25.36 48.24
C TYR A 740 13.35 25.01 46.92
N PRO A 741 12.77 24.09 46.12
CA PRO A 741 13.26 23.79 44.77
C PRO A 741 12.75 24.81 43.73
N CYS A 742 12.95 26.09 44.05
CA CYS A 742 12.69 27.26 43.21
C CYS A 742 13.42 28.46 43.79
N GLU A 743 13.49 29.56 43.04
CA GLU A 743 13.94 30.83 43.59
C GLU A 743 13.01 31.38 44.68
N ILE A 744 13.58 32.12 45.64
CA ILE A 744 12.86 32.87 46.68
C ILE A 744 13.21 34.36 46.63
N ASP A 745 12.24 35.21 46.97
CA ASP A 745 12.38 36.66 47.03
C ASP A 745 12.81 37.12 48.43
N TRP A 746 14.03 37.65 48.56
CA TRP A 746 14.59 38.12 49.83
C TRP A 746 13.79 39.27 50.43
N ASP A 747 13.25 40.19 49.64
CA ASP A 747 12.41 41.29 50.16
C ASP A 747 11.20 40.70 50.88
N SER A 748 10.57 39.72 50.22
CA SER A 748 9.40 39.04 50.78
C SER A 748 9.74 38.23 52.02
N VAL A 749 10.95 37.69 52.14
CA VAL A 749 11.44 37.00 53.35
C VAL A 749 11.73 37.98 54.47
N TYR A 750 12.47 39.06 54.22
CA TYR A 750 12.85 40.05 55.22
C TYR A 750 11.63 40.71 55.88
N PHE A 751 10.65 41.13 55.07
CA PHE A 751 9.41 41.77 55.56
C PHE A 751 8.35 40.77 56.04
N HIS A 752 8.67 39.48 56.16
CA HIS A 752 7.72 38.48 56.62
C HIS A 752 7.61 38.46 58.14
N GLY A 753 6.46 38.88 58.66
CA GLY A 753 6.23 38.92 60.11
C GLY A 753 7.36 39.66 60.83
N SER A 754 7.90 39.06 61.88
CA SER A 754 9.02 39.60 62.68
C SER A 754 10.41 39.25 62.13
N ASN A 755 10.56 38.73 60.90
CA ASN A 755 11.88 38.39 60.37
C ASN A 755 12.86 39.58 60.38
N HIS A 756 12.38 40.79 60.06
CA HIS A 756 13.16 42.03 60.09
C HIS A 756 13.65 42.45 61.50
N GLU A 757 13.08 41.87 62.56
CA GLU A 757 13.54 42.07 63.95
C GLU A 757 14.68 41.10 64.32
N LEU A 758 14.91 40.06 63.50
CA LEU A 758 15.88 39.02 63.79
C LEU A 758 17.17 39.12 62.98
N VAL A 759 17.13 39.71 61.78
CA VAL A 759 18.28 39.84 60.87
C VAL A 759 18.41 41.26 60.32
N GLU A 760 19.63 41.63 59.92
CA GLU A 760 19.88 42.82 59.10
C GLU A 760 19.26 42.66 57.71
N ALA A 761 19.00 43.79 57.04
CA ALA A 761 18.41 43.80 55.69
C ALA A 761 19.33 43.25 54.59
N ASN A 762 20.62 43.07 54.90
CA ASN A 762 21.64 42.65 53.96
C ASN A 762 21.64 41.13 53.73
N LEU A 763 21.54 40.74 52.47
CA LEU A 763 21.77 39.41 51.90
C LEU A 763 23.18 39.36 51.33
N TYR A 764 23.95 38.33 51.70
CA TYR A 764 25.33 38.14 51.24
C TYR A 764 25.46 36.82 50.45
N ILE A 765 25.78 36.90 49.17
CA ILE A 765 26.00 35.74 48.29
C ILE A 765 27.46 35.71 47.85
N MET A 766 28.12 34.57 48.06
CA MET A 766 29.53 34.40 47.73
C MET A 766 29.75 34.39 46.22
N ASP A 767 30.76 35.11 45.74
CA ASP A 767 31.24 35.04 44.36
C ASP A 767 32.13 33.79 44.18
N PRO A 768 31.72 32.80 43.37
CA PRO A 768 32.52 31.62 43.15
C PRO A 768 33.70 31.84 42.19
N PHE A 769 33.80 33.02 41.54
CA PHE A 769 34.76 33.30 40.47
C PHE A 769 35.95 34.17 40.87
N ASN A 770 36.11 34.52 42.14
CA ASN A 770 37.24 35.37 42.54
C ASN A 770 38.58 34.63 42.39
N SER A 771 39.44 35.16 41.52
CA SER A 771 40.76 34.62 41.20
C SER A 771 41.91 35.20 42.04
N SER A 772 41.65 36.19 42.91
CA SER A 772 42.68 36.79 43.76
C SER A 772 42.97 35.87 44.96
N GLN A 773 44.24 35.64 45.25
CA GLN A 773 44.70 34.66 46.25
C GLN A 773 44.22 34.95 47.67
N LYS A 774 43.61 36.11 47.95
CA LYS A 774 43.50 36.64 49.31
C LYS A 774 42.09 36.96 49.83
N ASN A 775 40.97 36.72 49.13
CA ASN A 775 39.64 37.00 49.71
C ASN A 775 38.47 36.26 49.01
N SER A 776 37.48 35.75 49.76
CA SER A 776 36.15 35.45 49.21
C SER A 776 35.36 36.75 49.09
N THR A 777 35.04 37.18 47.86
CA THR A 777 34.17 38.34 47.62
C THR A 777 32.71 37.92 47.74
N TYR A 778 31.88 38.80 48.29
CA TYR A 778 30.44 38.58 48.42
C TYR A 778 29.70 39.69 47.69
N PHE A 779 28.73 39.29 46.86
CA PHE A 779 27.69 40.20 46.40
C PHE A 779 26.75 40.50 47.57
N ILE A 780 26.35 41.76 47.68
CA ILE A 780 25.48 42.21 48.76
C ILE A 780 24.19 42.74 48.13
N TYR A 781 23.05 42.39 48.72
CA TYR A 781 21.76 42.99 48.41
C TYR A 781 21.07 43.46 49.68
N ASN A 782 20.52 44.67 49.71
CA ASN A 782 19.87 45.22 50.88
C ASN A 782 18.36 45.36 50.65
N ALA A 783 17.54 44.63 51.42
CA ALA A 783 16.08 44.58 51.28
C ALA A 783 15.36 45.90 51.62
N LEU A 784 15.98 46.80 52.39
CA LEU A 784 15.39 48.10 52.72
C LEU A 784 15.56 49.11 51.58
N THR A 785 16.71 49.07 50.92
CA THR A 785 17.12 50.07 49.93
C THR A 785 17.00 49.59 48.49
N GLY A 786 16.86 48.28 48.27
CA GLY A 786 16.89 47.67 46.94
C GLY A 786 18.28 47.73 46.28
N ILE A 787 19.32 48.10 47.02
CA ILE A 787 20.68 48.27 46.48
C ILE A 787 21.39 46.92 46.42
N SER A 788 22.00 46.64 45.27
CA SER A 788 22.91 45.50 45.05
C SER A 788 24.34 46.01 44.84
N LEU A 789 25.36 45.27 45.30
CA LEU A 789 26.79 45.64 45.19
C LEU A 789 27.62 44.49 44.61
N ASP A 790 28.52 44.81 43.67
CA ASP A 790 29.52 43.89 43.08
C ASP A 790 30.94 44.34 43.46
N PRO A 791 31.63 43.67 44.39
CA PRO A 791 32.92 44.13 44.92
C PRO A 791 34.12 43.95 43.96
N ARG A 792 33.92 43.58 42.69
CA ARG A 792 35.03 43.30 41.75
C ARG A 792 35.60 44.57 41.08
N PRO A 793 36.93 44.65 40.85
CA PRO A 793 37.55 45.77 40.13
C PRO A 793 37.02 45.93 38.70
N GLY A 794 36.67 47.15 38.28
CA GLY A 794 36.22 47.47 36.91
C GLY A 794 34.74 47.19 36.61
N SER A 795 33.92 46.88 37.61
CA SER A 795 32.46 46.76 37.49
C SER A 795 31.78 48.07 37.05
N GLU A 796 32.40 49.21 37.38
CA GLU A 796 31.90 50.58 37.21
C GLU A 796 31.61 50.97 35.74
N ASN A 797 32.19 50.28 34.75
CA ASN A 797 32.16 50.68 33.33
C ASN A 797 31.42 49.70 32.39
N ARG A 798 30.71 48.69 32.94
CA ARG A 798 29.90 47.76 32.14
C ARG A 798 28.47 48.28 32.02
N ASN A 799 28.21 49.01 30.93
CA ASN A 799 26.94 49.62 30.52
C ASN A 799 25.65 48.92 31.05
N ILE A 800 25.07 49.51 32.10
CA ILE A 800 23.76 50.19 32.12
C ILE A 800 22.85 49.80 30.93
N ASN A 801 21.95 48.83 31.11
CA ASN A 801 20.53 48.90 30.74
C ASN A 801 19.82 47.57 31.06
N ASN A 802 18.88 47.64 32.01
CA ASN A 802 17.74 46.72 32.17
C ASN A 802 17.97 45.28 32.67
N HIS A 803 18.74 45.13 33.75
CA HIS A 803 18.93 43.84 34.44
C HIS A 803 18.67 43.99 35.97
N GLY A 804 17.57 43.44 36.48
CA GLY A 804 17.05 43.45 37.84
C GLY A 804 17.87 42.70 38.92
N VAL A 805 18.26 43.48 39.94
CA VAL A 805 18.37 43.24 41.40
C VAL A 805 18.66 41.81 41.90
N GLY A 806 19.75 41.66 42.67
CA GLY A 806 20.15 40.47 43.45
C GLY A 806 19.24 40.11 44.64
N ARG A 807 17.92 40.24 44.48
CA ARG A 807 16.94 39.88 45.53
C ARG A 807 16.52 38.41 45.50
N PHE A 808 16.66 37.75 44.35
CA PHE A 808 16.21 36.37 44.18
C PHE A 808 17.33 35.38 44.49
N ILE A 809 17.06 34.46 45.39
CA ILE A 809 18.00 33.42 45.82
C ILE A 809 17.62 32.15 45.09
N ALA A 810 18.50 31.64 44.24
CA ALA A 810 18.25 30.46 43.39
C ALA A 810 17.97 29.18 44.20
N SER A 811 17.38 28.17 43.55
CA SER A 811 17.22 26.84 44.14
C SER A 811 18.58 26.29 44.59
N SER A 812 18.61 25.58 45.71
CA SER A 812 19.82 24.99 46.29
C SER A 812 20.98 25.99 46.54
N GLN A 813 20.70 27.29 46.68
CA GLN A 813 21.70 28.32 46.98
C GLN A 813 21.82 28.57 48.49
N GLY A 814 23.05 28.52 48.99
CA GLY A 814 23.40 28.99 50.33
C GLY A 814 23.75 30.49 50.34
N PHE A 815 23.45 31.19 51.42
CA PHE A 815 23.71 32.62 51.56
C PHE A 815 23.92 33.00 53.02
N PHE A 816 24.67 34.07 53.25
CA PHE A 816 24.88 34.61 54.58
C PHE A 816 23.86 35.70 54.89
N VAL A 817 23.45 35.73 56.16
CA VAL A 817 22.71 36.81 56.79
C VAL A 817 23.35 37.12 58.13
N LYS A 818 23.18 38.36 58.62
CA LYS A 818 23.62 38.75 59.95
C LYS A 818 22.41 38.87 60.87
N ALA A 819 22.32 37.98 61.84
CA ALA A 819 21.31 38.01 62.89
C ALA A 819 21.64 39.12 63.90
N ILE A 820 20.61 39.82 64.36
CA ILE A 820 20.67 40.80 65.44
C ILE A 820 19.99 40.29 66.72
N ALA A 821 19.27 39.16 66.61
CA ALA A 821 18.68 38.45 67.74
C ALA A 821 18.65 36.93 67.47
N ASN A 822 18.59 36.13 68.55
CA ASN A 822 18.35 34.69 68.43
C ASN A 822 16.88 34.44 68.07
N GLY A 823 16.61 33.53 67.14
CA GLY A 823 15.23 33.23 66.73
C GLY A 823 15.15 32.24 65.58
N ASN A 824 13.99 32.20 64.91
CA ASN A 824 13.79 31.43 63.70
C ASN A 824 13.38 32.35 62.56
N LEU A 825 14.17 32.36 61.49
CA LEU A 825 13.79 33.03 60.25
C LEU A 825 12.73 32.17 59.54
N THR A 826 11.58 32.77 59.25
CA THR A 826 10.45 32.06 58.66
C THR A 826 10.48 32.15 57.13
N PHE A 827 10.45 31.01 56.45
CA PHE A 827 10.24 30.89 55.02
C PHE A 827 8.86 30.29 54.73
N SER A 828 8.18 30.71 53.68
CA SER A 828 6.83 30.30 53.33
C SER A 828 6.62 30.25 51.81
N GLU A 829 5.53 29.60 51.36
CA GLU A 829 5.14 29.56 49.94
C GLU A 829 4.97 30.95 49.32
N LYS A 830 4.64 31.99 50.12
CA LYS A 830 4.48 33.37 49.62
C LYS A 830 5.78 33.97 49.11
N HIS A 831 6.92 33.51 49.64
CA HIS A 831 8.26 33.97 49.26
C HIS A 831 8.71 33.45 47.89
N LYS A 832 8.05 32.42 47.37
CA LYS A 832 8.27 31.96 45.99
C LYS A 832 7.64 32.99 45.03
N PRO A 833 8.34 33.49 44.01
CA PRO A 833 7.76 34.38 43.01
C PRO A 833 6.60 33.73 42.24
N ALA A 834 5.56 34.49 41.93
CA ALA A 834 4.36 33.99 41.24
C ALA A 834 4.63 33.53 39.79
N HIS A 835 5.60 34.14 39.13
CA HIS A 835 6.12 33.75 37.83
C HIS A 835 7.63 33.54 37.95
N PRO A 836 8.27 32.74 37.06
CA PRO A 836 9.72 32.67 37.01
C PRO A 836 10.28 34.08 37.01
N ALA A 837 11.13 34.38 37.98
CA ALA A 837 11.80 35.67 37.96
C ALA A 837 12.59 35.76 36.65
N SER A 838 12.47 36.89 35.94
CA SER A 838 13.16 37.11 34.67
C SER A 838 14.68 37.01 34.81
N GLU A 839 15.18 37.15 36.05
CA GLU A 839 16.57 37.43 36.38
C GLU A 839 16.97 36.82 37.75
N VAL A 840 16.92 35.49 37.86
CA VAL A 840 17.57 34.79 38.98
C VAL A 840 19.03 34.63 38.62
N TYR A 841 19.90 35.52 39.10
CA TYR A 841 21.33 35.34 38.84
C TYR A 841 21.86 34.19 39.68
N ALA A 842 22.56 33.25 39.04
CA ALA A 842 23.26 32.21 39.78
C ALA A 842 24.26 32.80 40.80
N ASN A 843 24.72 34.05 40.58
CA ASN A 843 25.74 34.77 41.36
C ASN A 843 25.56 36.32 41.35
N MET A 844 24.34 36.84 41.56
CA MET A 844 23.97 38.29 41.67
C MET A 844 24.76 39.31 40.80
N ARG A 845 24.16 39.87 39.74
CA ARG A 845 24.74 41.02 39.01
C ARG A 845 23.79 42.22 39.00
N LYS A 846 24.19 43.32 39.65
CA LYS A 846 24.10 44.74 39.20
C LYS A 846 24.38 45.67 40.39
N GLU A 847 24.97 46.85 40.13
CA GLU A 847 24.99 47.99 41.06
C GLU A 847 23.87 48.99 40.72
N SER A 848 23.16 49.51 41.73
CA SER A 848 22.27 50.66 41.57
C SER A 848 23.00 51.95 41.91
N ALA A 849 22.81 52.96 41.06
CA ALA A 849 23.37 54.29 41.18
C ALA A 849 22.72 55.07 42.33
N ASN A 850 23.23 54.89 43.55
CA ASN A 850 23.24 55.97 44.53
C ASN A 850 24.62 56.63 44.51
N ARG A 851 24.75 57.85 45.03
CA ARG A 851 26.04 58.53 45.18
C ARG A 851 26.89 57.76 46.18
N LEU A 852 27.63 56.78 45.67
CA LEU A 852 28.55 55.96 46.42
C LEU A 852 29.91 56.65 46.40
N ILE A 853 30.52 56.84 47.57
CA ILE A 853 31.94 57.18 47.65
C ILE A 853 32.67 55.89 47.93
N LYS A 854 33.41 55.41 46.94
CA LYS A 854 34.37 54.31 47.09
C LYS A 854 35.73 54.90 47.49
N ILE A 855 36.26 54.41 48.60
CA ILE A 855 37.57 54.78 49.14
C ILE A 855 38.44 53.54 49.06
N ASP A 856 39.39 53.54 48.13
CA ASP A 856 40.39 52.49 48.00
C ASP A 856 41.67 52.92 48.72
N ALA A 857 42.19 52.09 49.63
CA ALA A 857 43.49 52.25 50.25
C ALA A 857 44.31 50.96 50.08
N SER A 858 45.52 51.06 49.57
CA SER A 858 46.40 49.90 49.38
C SER A 858 47.87 50.24 49.58
N ASP A 859 48.64 49.30 50.10
CA ASP A 859 50.10 49.26 50.06
C ASP A 859 50.58 48.00 49.30
N GLU A 860 51.90 47.73 49.29
CA GLU A 860 52.48 46.57 48.57
C GLU A 860 52.00 45.19 49.09
N GLN A 861 51.42 45.12 50.29
CA GLN A 861 51.10 43.87 50.98
C GLN A 861 49.62 43.73 51.35
N ASN A 862 48.88 44.85 51.40
CA ASN A 862 47.55 44.99 51.98
C ASN A 862 46.65 45.91 51.13
N SER A 863 45.35 45.64 51.11
CA SER A 863 44.36 46.52 50.47
C SER A 863 43.06 46.53 51.26
N SER A 864 42.44 47.71 51.39
CA SER A 864 41.17 47.97 52.06
C SER A 864 40.32 48.87 51.17
N GLN A 865 39.02 48.59 51.03
CA GLN A 865 38.06 49.34 50.25
C GLN A 865 36.81 49.66 51.07
N ALA A 866 36.50 50.94 51.28
CA ALA A 866 35.24 51.35 51.90
C ALA A 866 34.27 51.88 50.85
N ILE A 867 32.98 51.60 50.98
CA ILE A 867 31.94 52.20 50.15
C ILE A 867 30.92 52.86 51.09
N LEU A 868 30.79 54.19 51.01
CA LEU A 868 29.75 54.94 51.71
C LEU A 868 28.53 55.08 50.79
N ALA A 869 27.35 54.71 51.30
CA ALA A 869 26.06 54.97 50.67
C ALA A 869 25.26 55.95 51.51
N PHE A 870 24.83 57.07 50.92
CA PHE A 870 23.94 58.02 51.59
C PHE A 870 22.48 57.66 51.32
N HIS A 871 21.71 57.44 52.38
CA HIS A 871 20.27 57.18 52.32
C HIS A 871 19.50 58.43 52.77
N GLU A 872 18.42 58.81 52.07
CA GLU A 872 17.65 60.04 52.32
C GLU A 872 16.95 60.08 53.69
N LEU A 873 16.88 58.94 54.38
CA LEU A 873 16.26 58.77 55.70
C LEU A 873 17.28 58.44 56.82
N GLY A 874 18.58 58.59 56.60
CA GLY A 874 19.58 58.41 57.67
C GLY A 874 19.39 59.42 58.80
N ASN A 875 19.50 59.00 60.05
CA ASN A 875 19.40 59.88 61.23
C ASN A 875 20.75 59.93 61.98
N ASP A 876 20.90 60.84 62.95
CA ASP A 876 22.16 61.03 63.69
C ASP A 876 22.48 59.91 64.71
N GLY A 877 21.61 58.90 64.86
CA GLY A 877 21.79 57.75 65.74
C GLY A 877 22.27 56.50 64.99
N TYR A 878 23.17 55.74 65.62
CA TYR A 878 23.69 54.48 65.05
C TYR A 878 22.58 53.42 64.93
N ASP A 879 22.23 53.00 63.70
CA ASP A 879 21.17 52.03 63.40
C ASP A 879 21.58 50.98 62.33
N ALA A 880 20.66 50.13 61.88
CA ALA A 880 20.93 49.06 60.90
C ALA A 880 21.26 49.58 59.48
N ARG A 881 21.25 50.90 59.27
CA ARG A 881 21.69 51.61 58.07
C ARG A 881 23.17 52.05 58.21
N ASP A 882 23.78 51.89 59.40
CA ASP A 882 25.18 52.16 59.71
C ASP A 882 26.04 50.87 59.77
N ALA A 883 27.37 50.99 59.59
CA ALA A 883 28.29 49.85 59.42
C ALA A 883 29.06 49.44 60.70
N GLU A 884 29.28 48.13 60.91
CA GLU A 884 30.02 47.53 62.06
C GLU A 884 31.18 46.60 61.63
N LEU A 885 32.31 46.62 62.37
CA LEU A 885 33.62 45.98 62.10
C LEU A 885 33.67 44.44 61.91
N PHE A 886 34.52 43.99 60.95
CA PHE A 886 35.13 42.65 60.90
C PHE A 886 36.67 42.70 61.13
N SER A 887 37.14 42.31 62.33
CA SER A 887 38.54 42.03 62.74
C SER A 887 39.55 43.20 62.94
N THR A 888 40.66 42.90 63.65
CA THR A 888 41.63 43.81 64.30
C THR A 888 43.02 43.89 63.61
N GLY A 889 43.08 44.27 62.33
CA GLY A 889 44.35 44.48 61.60
C GLY A 889 44.95 45.90 61.73
N GLU A 890 46.25 46.05 61.43
CA GLU A 890 47.05 47.27 61.71
C GLU A 890 46.83 48.47 60.74
N MET A 891 46.17 48.30 59.58
CA MET A 891 45.70 49.43 58.75
C MET A 891 44.19 49.62 58.90
N LEU A 892 43.80 50.80 59.42
CA LEU A 892 42.42 51.16 59.76
C LEU A 892 41.95 52.34 58.89
N LEU A 893 40.95 52.12 58.05
CA LEU A 893 40.08 53.19 57.54
C LEU A 893 38.92 53.32 58.54
N CYS A 894 38.90 54.41 59.32
CA CYS A 894 37.81 54.72 60.23
C CYS A 894 37.22 56.11 59.93
N THR A 895 35.96 56.30 60.28
CA THR A 895 35.36 57.63 60.45
C THR A 895 35.05 57.83 61.94
N SER A 896 35.04 59.07 62.43
CA SER A 896 34.63 59.35 63.81
C SER A 896 33.39 60.23 63.80
N MET A 897 32.38 59.85 64.57
CA MET A 897 31.24 60.72 64.87
C MET A 897 31.08 60.79 66.39
N ALA A 898 31.05 62.01 66.95
CA ALA A 898 30.93 62.29 68.39
C ALA A 898 31.90 61.46 69.28
N GLU A 899 33.20 61.53 68.99
CA GLU A 899 34.30 60.90 69.76
C GLU A 899 34.32 59.36 69.79
N LYS A 900 33.35 58.69 69.14
CA LYS A 900 33.39 57.24 68.92
C LYS A 900 34.07 56.90 67.59
N LYS A 901 34.98 55.93 67.62
CA LYS A 901 35.60 55.35 66.42
C LYS A 901 34.59 54.45 65.71
N LEU A 902 34.24 54.78 64.47
CA LEU A 902 33.36 53.97 63.62
C LEU A 902 34.20 53.34 62.50
N SER A 903 34.07 52.03 62.32
CA SER A 903 34.83 51.26 61.33
C SER A 903 34.07 51.07 60.03
N LEU A 904 34.79 51.14 58.91
CA LEU A 904 34.28 50.90 57.56
C LEU A 904 34.49 49.41 57.19
N ASN A 905 33.47 48.74 56.64
CA ASN A 905 33.54 47.31 56.38
C ASN A 905 34.34 46.96 55.12
N THR A 906 35.49 46.31 55.33
CA THR A 906 36.15 45.43 54.36
C THR A 906 36.24 44.02 54.91
N LEU A 907 35.98 43.02 54.06
CA LEU A 907 36.56 41.71 54.24
C LEU A 907 38.02 41.77 53.76
N ALA A 908 38.98 41.78 54.68
CA ALA A 908 40.39 41.52 54.38
C ALA A 908 40.79 40.17 55.00
N TRP A 909 41.28 39.24 54.17
CA TRP A 909 42.02 38.06 54.59
C TRP A 909 43.50 38.26 54.23
N HIS A 910 44.37 38.07 55.23
CA HIS A 910 45.80 37.89 55.01
C HIS A 910 46.12 36.39 55.00
N ILE A 911 46.78 35.91 53.93
CA ILE A 911 47.58 34.65 53.92
C ILE A 911 48.78 34.79 54.81
#